data_AF-A0A642UEQ4-F1
#
_entry.id   AF-A0A642UEQ4-F1
#
_cell.length_a   1.000
_cell.length_b   1.000
_cell.length_c   1.000
_cell.angle_alpha   90.00
_cell.angle_beta   90.00
_cell.angle_gamma   90.00
#
_symmetry.space_group_name_H-M   'P 1'
#
loop_
_entity.id
_entity.type
_entity.pdbx_description
1 polymer ?
#
loop_
_entity_poly.entity_id
_entity_poly.type
_entity_poly.pdbx_seq_one_letter_code
_entity_poly.pdbx_strand_id
1 'polypeptide(L)'
;MVLKSTTAGNVSVYQVSGSNVARSLPDWIAKKRKRALKNDLDYQNRIELVQDFEFEEASNKIKVTPDGQYAMATGTYKPQIHVYDLANLSLKFDRHTDSENIDFVILSDDWTKSVHLQNDRHLEFQTKGGIHYKTRIPKFGRALTYNPVNTDILVAASGNEVYRLNLEQGRFLNPYTLETDQGANCVDISSAHGLVGVGLEEGTVEFWDPRSRSRAAKLMVNDQNQVTALKFRDDGLNFAVGTSDGNSLLYDLRTSVPSVVKDQGYGYSIKNLIWLPGERVLSCDKRIAKIWDRNNGKPFASMEPNVDINDICWVPDSGMFFMANEGIAMHTYYIPNLGPAPKWCSFLDNVTEELEEKPSASVYSNYRFITADEVKKLNLAHLVGTKVMRSYMHGFFIDNELYDKVSLIANPNSLRDQRERDIRKRIEKERESRIRSTGAITNTKVKVNKDLAKKLSEKQGEDAAESVVNDDRFKELFENPDFAIDESSHDYKQLNPVGKPENKPRGLTAVEEEDMMEVNSDDESSSESEAEEDDANKQKVREKMARIQKEREEATKFMNEMKAAEPQKKTKELTLGDQAARIHKPKPNRDSRVRRHARGEAEITFVPKKKPSKREVERDEEKQGRAKPRASKERRSGGRNQFRGM
;
A
#
# COMPACT_ATOMS: atom_id res chain seq x y z
N MET A 1 -4.53 -8.90 -1.48
CA MET A 1 -5.18 -8.32 -0.29
C MET A 1 -6.55 -8.97 -0.14
N VAL A 2 -6.81 -9.75 0.92
CA VAL A 2 -8.09 -10.46 1.08
C VAL A 2 -8.60 -10.22 2.50
N LEU A 3 -9.56 -9.30 2.64
CA LEU A 3 -10.35 -9.18 3.85
C LEU A 3 -11.36 -10.33 3.87
N LYS A 4 -11.48 -11.01 5.01
CA LYS A 4 -12.51 -12.04 5.16
C LYS A 4 -13.83 -11.35 5.44
N SER A 5 -14.78 -11.49 4.50
CA SER A 5 -16.16 -11.07 4.68
C SER A 5 -16.98 -12.22 5.25
N THR A 6 -17.67 -12.01 6.37
CA THR A 6 -18.79 -12.85 6.78
C THR A 6 -20.07 -12.16 6.31
N THR A 7 -20.86 -12.83 5.49
CA THR A 7 -22.18 -12.34 5.08
C THR A 7 -23.19 -12.76 6.13
N ALA A 8 -23.71 -11.81 6.89
CA ALA A 8 -24.82 -12.01 7.81
C ALA A 8 -25.99 -11.14 7.34
N GLY A 9 -27.13 -11.74 6.99
CA GLY A 9 -28.35 -10.99 6.65
C GLY A 9 -28.28 -10.12 5.38
N ASN A 10 -27.60 -10.60 4.32
CA ASN A 10 -27.32 -9.84 3.09
C ASN A 10 -26.40 -8.62 3.26
N VAL A 11 -25.82 -8.42 4.44
CA VAL A 11 -24.83 -7.37 4.72
C VAL A 11 -23.44 -8.00 4.84
N SER A 12 -22.47 -7.42 4.13
CA SER A 12 -21.06 -7.77 4.22
C SER A 12 -20.48 -7.19 5.52
N VAL A 13 -19.93 -8.07 6.36
CA VAL A 13 -19.17 -7.68 7.57
C VAL A 13 -17.72 -8.08 7.34
N TYR A 14 -16.82 -7.11 7.37
CA TYR A 14 -15.39 -7.34 7.13
C TYR A 14 -14.63 -7.39 8.45
N GLN A 15 -13.86 -8.46 8.64
CA GLN A 15 -12.90 -8.51 9.73
C GLN A 15 -11.54 -7.98 9.23
N VAL A 16 -11.11 -6.84 9.78
CA VAL A 16 -9.86 -6.17 9.38
C VAL A 16 -8.68 -6.69 10.20
N SER A 17 -8.82 -6.77 11.52
CA SER A 17 -7.84 -7.38 12.42
C SER A 17 -8.46 -8.50 13.26
N GLY A 18 -7.62 -9.44 13.68
CA GLY A 18 -7.99 -10.49 14.64
C GLY A 18 -7.47 -11.87 14.27
N SER A 19 -7.85 -12.86 15.06
CA SER A 19 -7.32 -14.24 15.01
C SER A 19 -7.56 -14.98 13.69
N ASN A 20 -8.51 -14.53 12.88
CA ASN A 20 -8.78 -15.10 11.56
C ASN A 20 -7.86 -14.56 10.46
N VAL A 21 -7.31 -13.37 10.67
CA VAL A 21 -6.41 -12.66 9.76
C VAL A 21 -4.95 -12.95 10.16
N ALA A 22 -4.68 -13.02 11.47
CA ALA A 22 -3.40 -13.42 12.02
C ALA A 22 -3.52 -14.78 12.73
N ARG A 23 -2.95 -15.84 12.16
CA ARG A 23 -2.62 -17.03 12.97
C ARG A 23 -1.56 -16.60 13.98
N SER A 24 -1.93 -16.46 15.24
CA SER A 24 -1.01 -16.14 16.32
C SER A 24 -0.09 -17.35 16.57
N LEU A 25 1.03 -17.37 15.85
CA LEU A 25 2.18 -18.13 16.30
C LEU A 25 2.68 -17.48 17.59
N PRO A 26 3.15 -18.25 18.59
CA PRO A 26 3.86 -17.68 19.72
C PRO A 26 4.98 -16.75 19.21
N ASP A 27 5.10 -15.58 19.81
CA ASP A 27 5.92 -14.48 19.27
C ASP A 27 7.39 -14.89 19.05
N TRP A 28 7.94 -15.76 19.91
CA TRP A 28 9.29 -16.32 19.73
C TRP A 28 9.44 -17.24 18.49
N ILE A 29 8.39 -17.98 18.11
CA ILE A 29 8.37 -18.80 16.89
C ILE A 29 8.18 -17.91 15.66
N ALA A 30 7.29 -16.92 15.75
CA ALA A 30 7.08 -15.94 14.69
C ALA A 30 8.40 -15.22 14.36
N LYS A 31 9.11 -14.73 15.38
CA LYS A 31 10.45 -14.10 15.24
C LYS A 31 11.47 -15.03 14.58
N LYS A 32 11.50 -16.32 14.95
CA LYS A 32 12.42 -17.31 14.35
C LYS A 32 12.06 -17.65 12.89
N ARG A 33 10.77 -17.61 12.54
CA ARG A 33 10.26 -17.93 11.19
C ARG A 33 9.99 -16.71 10.32
N LYS A 34 10.22 -15.48 10.78
CA LYS A 34 9.99 -14.23 10.01
C LYS A 34 10.60 -14.28 8.61
N ARG A 35 11.81 -14.84 8.46
CA ARG A 35 12.48 -14.99 7.16
C ARG A 35 11.76 -15.96 6.21
N ALA A 36 11.14 -17.02 6.74
CA ALA A 36 10.36 -17.98 5.96
C ALA A 36 8.96 -17.45 5.64
N LEU A 37 8.35 -16.71 6.58
CA LEU A 37 7.04 -16.07 6.42
C LEU A 37 7.05 -14.92 5.41
N LYS A 38 8.21 -14.29 5.15
CA LYS A 38 8.33 -13.25 4.11
C LYS A 38 7.87 -13.74 2.73
N ASN A 39 8.00 -15.04 2.44
CA ASN A 39 7.61 -15.62 1.16
C ASN A 39 6.17 -16.15 1.14
N ASP A 40 5.47 -16.11 2.29
CA ASP A 40 4.09 -16.55 2.38
C ASP A 40 3.16 -15.45 1.84
N LEU A 41 2.35 -15.81 0.85
CA LEU A 41 1.43 -14.89 0.18
C LEU A 41 0.36 -14.36 1.16
N ASP A 42 -0.04 -15.17 2.14
CA ASP A 42 -1.02 -14.77 3.16
C ASP A 42 -0.41 -13.75 4.14
N TYR A 43 0.88 -13.85 4.43
CA TYR A 43 1.60 -12.91 5.28
C TYR A 43 1.86 -11.59 4.55
N GLN A 44 2.24 -11.64 3.26
CA GLN A 44 2.43 -10.44 2.43
C GLN A 44 1.13 -9.66 2.19
N ASN A 45 0.00 -10.36 2.10
CA ASN A 45 -1.31 -9.75 1.85
C ASN A 45 -2.07 -9.37 3.13
N ARG A 46 -1.48 -9.58 4.30
CA ARG A 46 -2.12 -9.25 5.58
C ARG A 46 -2.23 -7.74 5.74
N ILE A 47 -3.41 -7.30 6.15
CA ILE A 47 -3.65 -5.92 6.56
C ILE A 47 -3.60 -5.89 8.09
N GLU A 48 -2.69 -5.10 8.65
CA GLU A 48 -2.74 -4.70 10.05
C GLU A 48 -3.06 -3.20 10.04
N LEU A 49 -4.27 -2.85 10.47
CA LEU A 49 -4.77 -1.48 10.43
C LEU A 49 -4.00 -0.59 11.39
N VAL A 50 -3.93 -1.03 12.65
CA VAL A 50 -3.20 -0.37 13.73
C VAL A 50 -2.06 -1.31 14.11
N GLN A 51 -0.85 -0.78 14.09
CA GLN A 51 0.35 -1.53 14.47
C GLN A 51 0.31 -1.85 15.97
N ASP A 52 0.73 -3.07 16.31
CA ASP A 52 0.80 -3.59 17.69
C ASP A 52 -0.57 -3.55 18.40
N PHE A 53 -1.64 -3.78 17.65
CA PHE A 53 -3.02 -3.86 18.16
C PHE A 53 -3.33 -5.22 18.80
N GLU A 54 -2.48 -5.61 19.74
CA GLU A 54 -2.53 -6.90 20.45
C GLU A 54 -2.08 -6.77 21.90
N PHE A 55 -2.45 -7.75 22.72
CA PHE A 55 -1.95 -7.99 24.06
C PHE A 55 -1.39 -9.42 24.15
N GLU A 56 -0.46 -9.68 25.07
CA GLU A 56 0.19 -11.00 25.14
C GLU A 56 -0.76 -12.16 25.45
N GLU A 57 -1.82 -11.91 26.22
CA GLU A 57 -2.81 -12.92 26.61
C GLU A 57 -4.22 -12.54 26.17
N ALA A 58 -4.80 -11.51 26.82
CA ALA A 58 -6.18 -11.09 26.60
C ALA A 58 -6.35 -9.58 26.84
N SER A 59 -7.45 -9.05 26.31
CA SER A 59 -7.90 -7.68 26.50
C SER A 59 -9.22 -7.63 27.28
N ASN A 60 -9.34 -6.66 28.18
CA ASN A 60 -10.50 -6.48 29.06
C ASN A 60 -11.50 -5.50 28.47
N LYS A 61 -11.12 -4.23 28.34
CA LYS A 61 -11.96 -3.15 27.84
C LYS A 61 -11.24 -2.32 26.79
N ILE A 62 -12.04 -1.74 25.90
CA ILE A 62 -11.58 -0.82 24.87
C ILE A 62 -12.55 0.34 24.75
N LYS A 63 -12.04 1.57 24.67
CA LYS A 63 -12.85 2.78 24.47
C LYS A 63 -12.12 3.73 23.53
N VAL A 64 -12.89 4.34 22.64
CA VAL A 64 -12.42 5.38 21.72
C VAL A 64 -12.68 6.73 22.37
N THR A 65 -11.77 7.68 22.17
CA THR A 65 -11.93 9.03 22.70
C THR A 65 -13.05 9.77 21.96
N PRO A 66 -13.75 10.73 22.59
CA PRO A 66 -14.79 11.52 21.92
C PRO A 66 -14.33 12.15 20.60
N ASP A 67 -13.06 12.59 20.51
CA ASP A 67 -12.48 13.13 19.28
C ASP A 67 -12.28 12.11 18.15
N GLY A 68 -12.38 10.81 18.44
CA GLY A 68 -12.18 9.72 17.47
C GLY A 68 -10.74 9.52 17.00
N GLN A 69 -9.77 10.25 17.56
CA GLN A 69 -8.35 10.17 17.18
C GLN A 69 -7.54 9.15 17.97
N TYR A 70 -7.98 8.80 19.19
CA TYR A 70 -7.26 7.88 20.04
C TYR A 70 -8.18 6.73 20.48
N ALA A 71 -7.59 5.56 20.68
CA ALA A 71 -8.25 4.43 21.32
C ALA A 71 -7.42 3.99 22.52
N MET A 72 -8.08 3.71 23.64
CA MET A 72 -7.44 3.17 24.84
C MET A 72 -7.96 1.76 25.06
N ALA A 73 -7.05 0.83 25.30
CA ALA A 73 -7.35 -0.56 25.61
C ALA A 73 -6.61 -1.01 26.85
N THR A 74 -7.17 -1.96 27.58
CA THR A 74 -6.56 -2.53 28.80
C THR A 74 -6.33 -4.02 28.63
N GLY A 75 -5.13 -4.50 28.94
CA GLY A 75 -4.74 -5.91 28.87
C GLY A 75 -4.66 -6.60 30.23
N THR A 76 -4.62 -7.93 30.22
CA THR A 76 -4.51 -8.77 31.42
C THR A 76 -3.06 -8.95 31.88
N TYR A 77 -2.14 -9.30 30.96
CA TYR A 77 -0.77 -9.68 31.29
C TYR A 77 0.29 -8.94 30.46
N LYS A 78 1.31 -8.35 31.09
CA LYS A 78 1.20 -7.77 32.45
C LYS A 78 0.04 -6.76 32.47
N PRO A 79 -0.63 -6.49 33.60
CA PRO A 79 -1.71 -5.51 33.63
C PRO A 79 -1.22 -4.18 33.06
N GLN A 80 -1.78 -3.78 31.93
CA GLN A 80 -1.27 -2.65 31.17
C GLN A 80 -2.37 -1.95 30.37
N ILE A 81 -2.08 -0.71 30.02
CA ILE A 81 -2.92 0.17 29.23
C ILE A 81 -2.15 0.46 27.95
N HIS A 82 -2.82 0.29 26.82
CA HIS A 82 -2.33 0.68 25.52
C HIS A 82 -3.16 1.84 25.02
N VAL A 83 -2.47 2.93 24.65
CA VAL A 83 -3.10 4.05 23.96
C VAL A 83 -2.62 4.04 22.52
N TYR A 84 -3.54 3.94 21.59
CA TYR A 84 -3.30 3.95 20.16
C TYR A 84 -3.59 5.34 19.60
N ASP A 85 -2.70 5.82 18.76
CA ASP A 85 -2.91 7.01 17.94
C ASP A 85 -3.42 6.56 16.57
N LEU A 86 -4.71 6.80 16.32
CA LEU A 86 -5.37 6.33 15.11
C LEU A 86 -4.96 7.14 13.88
N ALA A 87 -4.48 8.37 14.05
CA ALA A 87 -3.95 9.15 12.94
C ALA A 87 -2.60 8.59 12.44
N ASN A 88 -1.78 8.10 13.36
CA ASN A 88 -0.47 7.50 13.06
C ASN A 88 -0.52 5.98 12.89
N LEU A 89 -1.68 5.35 13.13
CA LEU A 89 -1.90 3.91 13.05
C LEU A 89 -0.95 3.09 13.93
N SER A 90 -0.54 3.62 15.07
CA SER A 90 0.46 2.98 15.92
C SER A 90 0.14 3.09 17.41
N LEU A 91 0.77 2.22 18.20
CA LEU A 91 0.81 2.38 19.65
C LEU A 91 1.53 3.69 20.00
N LYS A 92 0.88 4.54 20.80
CA LYS A 92 1.45 5.79 21.30
C LYS A 92 2.34 5.55 22.52
N PHE A 93 1.81 4.79 23.48
CA PHE A 93 2.55 4.28 24.62
C PHE A 93 1.81 3.11 25.27
N ASP A 94 2.60 2.29 25.95
CA ASP A 94 2.17 1.27 26.89
C ASP A 94 2.47 1.74 28.33
N ARG A 95 1.53 1.50 29.24
CA ARG A 95 1.73 1.79 30.67
C ARG A 95 1.25 0.63 31.49
N HIS A 96 2.10 0.16 32.40
CA HIS A 96 1.76 -0.92 33.30
C HIS A 96 0.98 -0.39 34.51
N THR A 97 0.00 -1.15 34.97
CA THR A 97 -0.80 -0.90 36.18
C THR A 97 -0.48 -1.95 37.24
N ASP A 98 -0.74 -1.62 38.51
CA ASP A 98 -0.47 -2.55 39.62
C ASP A 98 -1.40 -3.76 39.60
N SER A 99 -2.65 -3.55 39.16
CA SER A 99 -3.71 -4.55 39.13
C SER A 99 -4.45 -4.48 37.80
N GLU A 100 -5.20 -5.54 37.50
CA GLU A 100 -6.06 -5.62 36.33
C GLU A 100 -7.19 -4.59 36.41
N ASN A 101 -7.44 -3.93 35.29
CA ASN A 101 -8.53 -2.98 35.14
C ASN A 101 -9.83 -3.73 34.82
N ILE A 102 -10.88 -3.43 35.57
CA ILE A 102 -12.25 -3.91 35.34
C ILE A 102 -12.96 -3.01 34.33
N ASP A 103 -12.93 -1.70 34.58
CA ASP A 103 -13.56 -0.69 33.74
C ASP A 103 -12.76 0.62 33.81
N PHE A 104 -12.85 1.46 32.80
CA PHE A 104 -12.18 2.75 32.80
C PHE A 104 -12.98 3.79 32.01
N VAL A 105 -12.87 5.07 32.35
CA VAL A 105 -13.53 6.16 31.62
C VAL A 105 -12.52 7.22 31.25
N ILE A 106 -12.66 7.74 30.05
CA ILE A 106 -11.88 8.85 29.54
C ILE A 106 -12.62 10.14 29.92
N LEU A 107 -11.94 11.05 30.61
CA LEU A 107 -12.54 12.28 31.15
C LEU A 107 -12.41 13.48 30.20
N SER A 108 -11.42 13.43 29.31
CA SER A 108 -11.09 14.47 28.33
C SER A 108 -11.56 14.01 26.94
N ASP A 109 -11.61 14.93 25.98
CA ASP A 109 -11.98 14.60 24.60
C ASP A 109 -10.90 13.78 23.87
N ASP A 110 -9.66 13.89 24.36
CA ASP A 110 -8.50 13.10 23.98
C ASP A 110 -8.29 11.91 24.96
N TRP A 111 -7.05 11.59 25.32
CA TRP A 111 -6.72 10.52 26.28
C TRP A 111 -6.01 11.07 27.54
N THR A 112 -5.80 12.39 27.63
CA THR A 112 -4.85 12.97 28.60
C THR A 112 -5.25 12.81 30.05
N LYS A 113 -6.55 12.58 30.31
CA LYS A 113 -7.10 12.27 31.62
C LYS A 113 -8.02 11.06 31.51
N SER A 114 -7.71 10.01 32.26
CA SER A 114 -8.52 8.81 32.35
C SER A 114 -8.59 8.32 33.80
N VAL A 115 -9.66 7.60 34.11
CA VAL A 115 -9.87 6.98 35.42
C VAL A 115 -10.10 5.51 35.23
N HIS A 116 -9.33 4.71 35.96
CA HIS A 116 -9.35 3.26 35.87
C HIS A 116 -9.86 2.68 37.18
N LEU A 117 -10.87 1.82 37.09
CA LEU A 117 -11.35 1.01 38.20
C LEU A 117 -10.62 -0.34 38.17
N GLN A 118 -9.86 -0.59 39.22
CA GLN A 118 -9.07 -1.81 39.39
C GLN A 118 -9.77 -2.85 40.24
N ASN A 119 -9.33 -4.10 40.09
CA ASN A 119 -9.85 -5.23 40.84
C ASN A 119 -9.54 -5.16 42.35
N ASP A 120 -8.46 -4.46 42.74
CA ASP A 120 -8.03 -4.27 44.13
C ASP A 120 -8.83 -3.19 44.92
N ARG A 121 -9.96 -2.73 44.35
CA ARG A 121 -10.85 -1.66 44.88
C ARG A 121 -10.25 -0.26 44.83
N HIS A 122 -9.24 -0.03 43.99
CA HIS A 122 -8.74 1.31 43.77
C HIS A 122 -9.29 1.92 42.48
N LEU A 123 -9.45 3.24 42.52
CA LEU A 123 -9.51 4.08 41.34
C LEU A 123 -8.12 4.68 41.12
N GLU A 124 -7.59 4.50 39.93
CA GLU A 124 -6.37 5.16 39.49
C GLU A 124 -6.71 6.32 38.55
N PHE A 125 -6.27 7.51 38.94
CA PHE A 125 -6.32 8.70 38.11
C PHE A 125 -5.06 8.77 37.28
N GLN A 126 -5.20 8.66 35.98
CA GLN A 126 -4.11 8.71 35.05
C GLN A 126 -4.12 10.00 34.26
N THR A 127 -2.91 10.53 34.06
CA THR A 127 -2.68 11.70 33.23
C THR A 127 -1.65 11.38 32.15
N LYS A 128 -1.37 12.35 31.27
CA LYS A 128 -0.25 12.28 30.33
C LYS A 128 1.08 11.90 30.98
N GLY A 129 1.33 12.35 32.22
CA GLY A 129 2.60 12.14 32.92
C GLY A 129 2.71 10.80 33.66
N GLY A 130 1.65 9.99 33.70
CA GLY A 130 1.61 8.78 34.51
C GLY A 130 0.42 8.75 35.47
N ILE A 131 0.59 7.99 36.54
CA ILE A 131 -0.37 7.93 37.65
C ILE A 131 -0.30 9.26 38.40
N HIS A 132 -1.42 9.97 38.47
CA HIS A 132 -1.55 11.21 39.22
C HIS A 132 -1.94 10.93 40.67
N TYR A 133 -2.93 10.05 40.88
CA TYR A 133 -3.41 9.72 42.21
C TYR A 133 -4.11 8.35 42.23
N LYS A 134 -4.14 7.70 43.39
CA LYS A 134 -4.81 6.43 43.61
C LYS A 134 -5.70 6.54 44.85
N THR A 135 -7.00 6.32 44.70
CA THR A 135 -7.98 6.35 45.80
C THR A 135 -8.60 4.99 45.99
N ARG A 136 -8.88 4.61 47.23
CA ARG A 136 -9.53 3.33 47.55
C ARG A 136 -11.02 3.51 47.77
N ILE A 137 -11.82 2.58 47.27
CA ILE A 137 -13.25 2.46 47.50
C ILE A 137 -13.51 1.36 48.56
N PRO A 138 -14.53 1.48 49.43
CA PRO A 138 -14.78 0.48 50.47
C PRO A 138 -15.08 -0.93 49.95
N LYS A 139 -15.84 -1.06 48.85
CA LYS A 139 -16.27 -2.34 48.26
C LYS A 139 -15.71 -2.52 46.85
N PHE A 140 -15.84 -3.73 46.31
CA PHE A 140 -15.43 -4.07 44.94
C PHE A 140 -16.33 -3.37 43.93
N GLY A 141 -15.72 -2.59 43.04
CA GLY A 141 -16.42 -1.93 41.95
C GLY A 141 -16.60 -2.87 40.76
N ARG A 142 -17.68 -2.70 40.00
CA ARG A 142 -18.00 -3.46 38.78
C ARG A 142 -18.03 -2.60 37.52
N ALA A 143 -18.58 -1.39 37.63
CA ALA A 143 -18.68 -0.45 36.52
C ALA A 143 -18.41 0.97 37.01
N LEU A 144 -17.91 1.84 36.13
CA LEU A 144 -17.79 3.27 36.44
C LEU A 144 -18.29 4.15 35.30
N THR A 145 -18.81 5.31 35.67
CA THR A 145 -19.26 6.32 34.71
C THR A 145 -18.95 7.72 35.23
N TYR A 146 -18.77 8.65 34.30
CA TYR A 146 -18.46 10.04 34.61
C TYR A 146 -19.63 10.94 34.22
N ASN A 147 -20.03 11.81 35.13
CA ASN A 147 -21.00 12.86 34.88
C ASN A 147 -20.27 14.16 34.51
N PRO A 148 -20.32 14.61 33.24
CA PRO A 148 -19.66 15.85 32.84
C PRO A 148 -20.31 17.10 33.45
N VAL A 149 -21.60 17.06 33.81
CA VAL A 149 -22.33 18.23 34.33
C VAL A 149 -21.93 18.56 35.77
N ASN A 150 -21.87 17.54 36.63
CA ASN A 150 -21.54 17.72 38.05
C ASN A 150 -20.06 17.45 38.36
N THR A 151 -19.30 16.95 37.38
CA THR A 151 -17.93 16.44 37.55
C THR A 151 -17.82 15.30 38.58
N ASP A 152 -18.88 14.50 38.69
CA ASP A 152 -18.95 13.35 39.61
C ASP A 152 -18.61 12.06 38.87
N ILE A 153 -17.78 11.21 39.47
CA ILE A 153 -17.64 9.80 39.08
C ILE A 153 -18.60 8.97 39.93
N LEU A 154 -19.36 8.12 39.27
CA LEU A 154 -20.23 7.13 39.88
C LEU A 154 -19.60 5.76 39.72
N VAL A 155 -19.45 5.04 40.83
CA VAL A 155 -18.92 3.69 40.84
C VAL A 155 -19.98 2.73 41.34
N ALA A 156 -20.40 1.83 40.44
CA ALA A 156 -21.22 0.68 40.77
C ALA A 156 -20.37 -0.29 41.57
N ALA A 157 -20.81 -0.67 42.76
CA ALA A 157 -20.07 -1.60 43.60
C ALA A 157 -20.96 -2.75 44.07
N SER A 158 -20.30 -3.79 44.57
CA SER A 158 -20.96 -4.86 45.31
C SER A 158 -21.46 -4.33 46.66
N GLY A 159 -22.72 -4.59 46.97
CA GLY A 159 -23.43 -4.11 48.16
C GLY A 159 -24.47 -3.03 47.85
N ASN A 160 -25.06 -2.45 48.90
CA ASN A 160 -26.18 -1.52 48.79
C ASN A 160 -25.83 -0.08 48.35
N GLU A 161 -24.61 0.22 47.91
CA GLU A 161 -24.16 1.61 47.73
C GLU A 161 -23.52 1.84 46.35
N VAL A 162 -23.92 2.91 45.68
CA VAL A 162 -23.21 3.48 44.53
C VAL A 162 -22.38 4.66 45.02
N TYR A 163 -21.06 4.53 44.93
CA TYR A 163 -20.14 5.54 45.43
C TYR A 163 -20.06 6.72 44.48
N ARG A 164 -20.10 7.92 45.06
CA ARG A 164 -19.99 9.19 44.33
C ARG A 164 -18.69 9.88 44.71
N LEU A 165 -17.85 10.16 43.74
CA LEU A 165 -16.61 10.89 43.93
C LEU A 165 -16.64 12.17 43.08
N ASN A 166 -16.67 13.33 43.71
CA ASN A 166 -16.64 14.59 43.00
C ASN A 166 -15.19 14.98 42.68
N LEU A 167 -14.90 15.22 41.41
CA LEU A 167 -13.55 15.53 40.93
C LEU A 167 -13.16 16.99 41.14
N GLU A 168 -14.12 17.90 41.14
CA GLU A 168 -13.88 19.33 41.42
C GLU A 168 -13.46 19.55 42.88
N GLN A 169 -14.16 18.90 43.81
CA GLN A 169 -13.90 19.00 45.26
C GLN A 169 -12.88 17.98 45.76
N GLY A 170 -12.62 16.91 45.01
CA GLY A 170 -11.70 15.84 45.40
C GLY A 170 -12.14 15.03 46.62
N ARG A 171 -13.45 14.89 46.85
CA ARG A 171 -14.01 14.16 48.01
C ARG A 171 -15.11 13.19 47.62
N PHE A 172 -15.31 12.18 48.46
CA PHE A 172 -16.50 11.34 48.39
C PHE A 172 -17.72 12.16 48.83
N LEU A 173 -18.77 12.12 48.01
CA LEU A 173 -20.10 12.59 48.38
C LEU A 173 -20.88 11.44 49.01
N ASN A 174 -22.03 11.77 49.60
CA ASN A 174 -22.94 10.75 50.12
C ASN A 174 -23.29 9.76 48.99
N PRO A 175 -23.11 8.45 49.20
CA PRO A 175 -23.42 7.44 48.19
C PRO A 175 -24.93 7.36 47.95
N TYR A 176 -25.33 6.83 46.80
CA TYR A 176 -26.71 6.42 46.60
C TYR A 176 -26.94 5.09 47.29
N THR A 177 -27.85 5.07 48.26
CA THR A 177 -28.29 3.86 48.95
C THR A 177 -29.35 3.18 48.12
N LEU A 178 -29.01 2.02 47.56
CA LEU A 178 -29.92 1.17 46.82
C LEU A 178 -30.94 0.56 47.78
N GLU A 179 -31.96 -0.11 47.24
CA GLU A 179 -32.92 -0.84 48.07
C GLU A 179 -32.40 -2.23 48.47
N THR A 180 -31.51 -2.81 47.67
CA THR A 180 -31.11 -4.21 47.79
C THR A 180 -29.61 -4.38 47.98
N ASP A 181 -29.24 -5.38 48.77
CA ASP A 181 -27.87 -5.53 49.29
C ASP A 181 -26.96 -6.38 48.38
N GLN A 182 -27.48 -6.88 47.25
CA GLN A 182 -26.74 -7.80 46.35
C GLN A 182 -25.71 -7.08 45.48
N GLY A 183 -25.94 -5.82 45.10
CA GLY A 183 -24.97 -5.01 44.34
C GLY A 183 -25.50 -4.44 43.03
N ALA A 184 -24.75 -3.44 42.53
CA ALA A 184 -24.97 -2.84 41.21
C ALA A 184 -23.94 -3.36 40.20
N ASN A 185 -24.42 -3.86 39.07
CA ASN A 185 -23.59 -4.42 37.99
C ASN A 185 -23.14 -3.35 37.00
N CYS A 186 -24.07 -2.49 36.58
CA CYS A 186 -23.84 -1.47 35.57
C CYS A 186 -24.42 -0.13 36.00
N VAL A 187 -23.78 0.94 35.55
CA VAL A 187 -24.25 2.32 35.76
C VAL A 187 -24.01 3.09 34.48
N ASP A 188 -25.01 3.87 34.06
CA ASP A 188 -24.91 4.78 32.93
C ASP A 188 -25.66 6.07 33.23
N ILE A 189 -25.36 7.12 32.49
CA ILE A 189 -25.98 8.44 32.66
C ILE A 189 -26.55 8.90 31.33
N SER A 190 -27.78 9.40 31.34
CA SER A 190 -28.36 10.07 30.18
C SER A 190 -27.65 11.39 29.92
N SER A 191 -27.12 11.55 28.70
CA SER A 191 -26.50 12.79 28.22
C SER A 191 -27.49 13.96 28.17
N ALA A 192 -28.76 13.69 27.88
CA ALA A 192 -29.80 14.73 27.71
C ALA A 192 -30.33 15.29 29.04
N HIS A 193 -30.66 14.43 30.01
CA HIS A 193 -31.33 14.85 31.25
C HIS A 193 -30.43 14.75 32.49
N GLY A 194 -29.34 13.99 32.41
CA GLY A 194 -28.48 13.68 33.56
C GLY A 194 -29.04 12.61 34.49
N LEU A 195 -30.10 11.90 34.09
CA LEU A 195 -30.64 10.79 34.89
C LEU A 195 -29.62 9.65 34.95
N VAL A 196 -29.37 9.14 36.14
CA VAL A 196 -28.47 8.01 36.38
C VAL A 196 -29.29 6.73 36.43
N GLY A 197 -28.94 5.75 35.62
CA GLY A 197 -29.52 4.41 35.65
C GLY A 197 -28.54 3.44 36.31
N VAL A 198 -29.03 2.66 37.27
CA VAL A 198 -28.26 1.64 38.00
C VAL A 198 -28.95 0.29 37.78
N GLY A 199 -28.23 -0.67 37.20
CA GLY A 199 -28.71 -2.05 37.03
C GLY A 199 -28.32 -2.93 38.20
N LEU A 200 -29.31 -3.54 38.85
CA LEU A 200 -29.13 -4.39 40.03
C LEU A 200 -29.13 -5.88 39.66
N GLU A 201 -28.60 -6.70 40.57
CA GLU A 201 -28.63 -8.16 40.44
C GLU A 201 -30.05 -8.75 40.48
N GLU A 202 -31.01 -8.11 41.16
CA GLU A 202 -32.39 -8.63 41.26
C GLU A 202 -33.25 -8.38 40.00
N GLY A 203 -32.66 -8.00 38.87
CA GLY A 203 -33.42 -7.70 37.65
C GLY A 203 -34.17 -6.38 37.72
N THR A 204 -33.72 -5.48 38.57
CA THR A 204 -34.32 -4.15 38.75
C THR A 204 -33.36 -3.08 38.27
N VAL A 205 -33.93 -2.03 37.68
CA VAL A 205 -33.21 -0.81 37.29
C VAL A 205 -33.70 0.32 38.15
N GLU A 206 -32.79 0.94 38.89
CA GLU A 206 -33.08 2.13 39.68
C GLU A 206 -32.61 3.38 38.95
N PHE A 207 -33.48 4.38 38.92
CA PHE A 207 -33.19 5.68 38.33
C PHE A 207 -33.00 6.72 39.43
N TRP A 208 -31.88 7.44 39.37
CA TRP A 208 -31.48 8.45 40.33
C TRP A 208 -31.30 9.80 39.62
N ASP A 209 -31.88 10.85 40.18
CA ASP A 209 -31.63 12.22 39.69
C ASP A 209 -30.49 12.86 40.52
N PRO A 210 -29.36 13.24 39.90
CA PRO A 210 -28.26 13.90 40.59
C PRO A 210 -28.63 15.21 41.28
N ARG A 211 -29.68 15.90 40.80
CA ARG A 211 -30.13 17.19 41.35
C ARG A 211 -30.93 17.00 42.63
N SER A 212 -31.89 16.08 42.63
CA SER A 212 -32.67 15.74 43.81
C SER A 212 -31.88 14.91 44.82
N ARG A 213 -30.83 14.20 44.37
CA ARG A 213 -30.03 13.25 45.15
C ARG A 213 -30.87 12.12 45.74
N SER A 214 -32.04 11.87 45.15
CA SER A 214 -32.98 10.84 45.57
C SER A 214 -33.31 9.94 44.39
N ARG A 215 -33.78 8.74 44.70
CA ARG A 215 -34.31 7.82 43.69
C ARG A 215 -35.56 8.44 43.06
N ALA A 216 -35.59 8.51 41.74
CA ALA A 216 -36.69 9.03 40.96
C ALA A 216 -37.70 7.92 40.62
N ALA A 217 -37.21 6.75 40.18
CA ALA A 217 -38.04 5.63 39.78
C ALA A 217 -37.34 4.29 39.97
N LYS A 218 -38.12 3.21 40.00
CA LYS A 218 -37.68 1.83 39.99
C LYS A 218 -38.44 1.08 38.90
N LEU A 219 -37.72 0.31 38.09
CA LEU A 219 -38.28 -0.52 37.04
C LEU A 219 -37.92 -1.98 37.29
N MET A 220 -38.92 -2.84 37.33
CA MET A 220 -38.73 -4.30 37.33
C MET A 220 -38.65 -4.75 35.88
N VAL A 221 -37.52 -5.33 35.48
CA VAL A 221 -37.27 -5.72 34.09
C VAL A 221 -37.75 -7.14 33.83
N ASN A 222 -37.37 -8.07 34.71
CA ASN A 222 -37.88 -9.42 34.75
C ASN A 222 -37.66 -10.01 36.14
N ASP A 223 -38.57 -10.87 36.59
CA ASP A 223 -38.37 -11.62 37.82
C ASP A 223 -37.30 -12.69 37.53
N GLN A 224 -36.19 -12.67 38.28
CA GLN A 224 -35.10 -13.67 38.35
C GLN A 224 -33.78 -13.39 37.61
N ASN A 225 -33.70 -12.41 36.71
CA ASN A 225 -32.50 -12.25 35.87
C ASN A 225 -31.73 -10.98 36.18
N GLN A 226 -30.41 -11.08 36.32
CA GLN A 226 -29.57 -9.92 36.64
C GLN A 226 -29.49 -8.95 35.46
N VAL A 227 -29.52 -7.65 35.75
CA VAL A 227 -29.20 -6.63 34.73
C VAL A 227 -27.69 -6.52 34.65
N THR A 228 -27.12 -6.80 33.48
CA THR A 228 -25.66 -6.81 33.25
C THR A 228 -25.19 -5.60 32.45
N ALA A 229 -26.01 -5.07 31.56
CA ALA A 229 -25.70 -3.89 30.75
C ALA A 229 -26.88 -2.90 30.76
N LEU A 230 -26.56 -1.61 30.78
CA LEU A 230 -27.54 -0.52 30.70
C LEU A 230 -26.94 0.60 29.86
N LYS A 231 -27.69 1.10 28.88
CA LYS A 231 -27.31 2.28 28.10
C LYS A 231 -28.47 3.19 27.76
N PHE A 232 -28.32 4.47 28.05
CA PHE A 232 -29.22 5.51 27.55
C PHE A 232 -28.88 5.87 26.11
N ARG A 233 -29.91 6.25 25.35
CA ARG A 233 -29.75 6.91 24.06
C ARG A 233 -29.66 8.43 24.27
N ASP A 234 -29.00 9.12 23.34
CA ASP A 234 -28.87 10.58 23.35
C ASP A 234 -30.20 11.34 23.17
N ASP A 235 -31.26 10.68 22.68
CA ASP A 235 -32.62 11.24 22.60
C ASP A 235 -33.21 11.58 24.00
N GLY A 236 -32.66 11.01 25.08
CA GLY A 236 -33.13 11.21 26.46
C GLY A 236 -34.36 10.41 26.87
N LEU A 237 -35.03 9.74 25.92
CA LEU A 237 -36.29 9.01 26.16
C LEU A 237 -36.14 7.50 26.17
N ASN A 238 -35.14 6.96 25.50
CA ASN A 238 -35.01 5.52 25.31
C ASN A 238 -33.76 5.02 26.03
N PHE A 239 -33.88 3.82 26.59
CA PHE A 239 -32.75 3.12 27.16
C PHE A 239 -32.83 1.63 26.84
N ALA A 240 -31.67 1.01 26.80
CA ALA A 240 -31.50 -0.41 26.55
C ALA A 240 -31.02 -1.09 27.83
N VAL A 241 -31.58 -2.26 28.10
CA VAL A 241 -31.24 -3.11 29.25
C VAL A 241 -30.85 -4.47 28.73
N GLY A 242 -29.72 -4.99 29.20
CA GLY A 242 -29.23 -6.32 28.90
C GLY A 242 -29.32 -7.20 30.13
N THR A 243 -29.88 -8.39 29.97
CA THR A 243 -30.00 -9.37 31.06
C THR A 243 -28.90 -10.43 31.01
N SER A 244 -28.74 -11.15 32.12
CA SER A 244 -27.88 -12.33 32.24
C SER A 244 -28.22 -13.47 31.26
N ASP A 245 -29.45 -13.49 30.75
CA ASP A 245 -29.98 -14.60 29.94
C ASP A 245 -29.82 -14.36 28.43
N GLY A 246 -29.19 -13.27 28.02
CA GLY A 246 -29.01 -12.94 26.61
C GLY A 246 -30.17 -12.15 25.98
N ASN A 247 -31.09 -11.64 26.80
CA ASN A 247 -32.21 -10.81 26.32
C ASN A 247 -31.87 -9.33 26.39
N SER A 248 -31.88 -8.67 25.22
CA SER A 248 -31.80 -7.22 25.10
C SER A 248 -33.20 -6.63 25.08
N LEU A 249 -33.48 -5.74 26.02
CA LEU A 249 -34.79 -5.13 26.24
C LEU A 249 -34.67 -3.63 25.97
N LEU A 250 -35.51 -3.09 25.10
CA LEU A 250 -35.62 -1.65 24.89
C LEU A 250 -36.81 -1.11 25.66
N TYR A 251 -36.59 0.00 26.32
CA TYR A 251 -37.60 0.70 27.09
C TYR A 251 -37.67 2.17 26.67
N ASP A 252 -38.86 2.73 26.79
CA ASP A 252 -39.09 4.17 26.85
C ASP A 252 -39.24 4.54 28.34
N LEU A 253 -38.60 5.62 28.79
CA LEU A 253 -38.70 6.11 30.17
C LEU A 253 -40.15 6.37 30.62
N ARG A 254 -41.07 6.58 29.68
CA ARG A 254 -42.49 6.86 29.96
C ARG A 254 -43.30 5.61 30.27
N THR A 255 -42.82 4.42 29.89
CA THR A 255 -43.58 3.17 29.98
C THR A 255 -42.78 2.08 30.68
N SER A 256 -43.41 1.37 31.61
CA SER A 256 -42.78 0.26 32.33
C SER A 256 -42.70 -1.05 31.53
N VAL A 257 -43.32 -1.10 30.35
CA VAL A 257 -43.32 -2.28 29.48
C VAL A 257 -42.23 -2.10 28.42
N PRO A 258 -41.43 -3.14 28.11
CA PRO A 258 -40.42 -3.03 27.06
C PRO A 258 -41.10 -2.83 25.70
N SER A 259 -40.55 -1.94 24.87
CA SER A 259 -41.01 -1.72 23.51
C SER A 259 -40.64 -2.90 22.61
N VAL A 260 -39.42 -3.43 22.77
CA VAL A 260 -38.90 -4.58 22.01
C VAL A 260 -38.08 -5.46 22.93
N VAL A 261 -38.33 -6.76 22.84
CA VAL A 261 -37.54 -7.81 23.47
C VAL A 261 -36.80 -8.57 22.37
N LYS A 262 -35.48 -8.63 22.47
CA LYS A 262 -34.63 -9.34 21.51
C LYS A 262 -33.74 -10.36 22.20
N ASP A 263 -33.96 -11.62 21.88
CA ASP A 263 -33.07 -12.71 22.28
C ASP A 263 -31.90 -12.85 21.30
N GLN A 264 -30.70 -13.00 21.86
CA GLN A 264 -29.47 -13.31 21.14
C GLN A 264 -29.38 -14.79 20.73
N GLY A 265 -30.01 -15.70 21.48
CA GLY A 265 -30.18 -17.12 21.17
C GLY A 265 -29.17 -18.09 21.83
N TYR A 266 -28.03 -17.61 22.32
CA TYR A 266 -27.06 -18.47 23.03
C TYR A 266 -27.28 -18.57 24.54
N GLY A 267 -28.12 -17.70 25.13
CA GLY A 267 -28.38 -17.71 26.57
C GLY A 267 -27.19 -17.27 27.43
N TYR A 268 -26.22 -16.55 26.85
CA TYR A 268 -25.11 -15.95 27.60
C TYR A 268 -25.46 -14.52 28.02
N SER A 269 -24.81 -14.03 29.07
CA SER A 269 -25.04 -12.68 29.55
C SER A 269 -24.61 -11.62 28.53
N ILE A 270 -25.43 -10.58 28.42
CA ILE A 270 -25.11 -9.40 27.61
C ILE A 270 -24.04 -8.59 28.34
N LYS A 271 -22.85 -8.49 27.76
CA LYS A 271 -21.73 -7.74 28.34
C LYS A 271 -21.83 -6.25 28.05
N ASN A 272 -22.23 -5.88 26.83
CA ASN A 272 -22.32 -4.47 26.43
C ASN A 272 -23.48 -4.23 25.44
N LEU A 273 -24.04 -3.03 25.52
CA LEU A 273 -25.09 -2.51 24.64
C LEU A 273 -24.64 -1.16 24.13
N ILE A 274 -24.84 -0.87 22.84
CA ILE A 274 -24.45 0.41 22.26
C ILE A 274 -25.58 0.89 21.34
N TRP A 275 -25.97 2.14 21.51
CA TRP A 275 -26.85 2.83 20.56
C TRP A 275 -26.02 3.27 19.36
N LEU A 276 -26.43 2.84 18.17
CA LEU A 276 -25.80 3.24 16.92
C LEU A 276 -26.58 4.39 16.27
N PRO A 277 -25.94 5.20 15.40
CA PRO A 277 -26.63 6.23 14.66
C PRO A 277 -27.75 5.62 13.81
N GLY A 278 -28.89 6.32 13.77
CA GLY A 278 -30.14 5.80 13.21
C GLY A 278 -30.99 5.04 14.24
N GLU A 279 -31.85 4.14 13.77
CA GLU A 279 -32.73 3.33 14.63
C GLU A 279 -32.17 1.93 14.88
N ARG A 280 -30.86 1.83 15.15
CA ARG A 280 -30.14 0.56 15.34
C ARG A 280 -29.52 0.44 16.72
N VAL A 281 -29.47 -0.79 17.22
CA VAL A 281 -28.87 -1.14 18.51
C VAL A 281 -27.88 -2.28 18.30
N LEU A 282 -26.73 -2.18 18.94
CA LEU A 282 -25.77 -3.27 19.05
C LEU A 282 -25.92 -3.93 20.42
N SER A 283 -26.05 -5.26 20.41
CA SER A 283 -26.03 -6.10 21.60
C SER A 283 -24.87 -7.08 21.55
N CYS A 284 -24.07 -7.11 22.60
CA CYS A 284 -22.90 -7.97 22.73
C CYS A 284 -23.11 -9.01 23.82
N ASP A 285 -23.00 -10.28 23.44
CA ASP A 285 -22.86 -11.39 24.38
C ASP A 285 -21.39 -11.77 24.54
N LYS A 286 -21.12 -12.84 25.29
CA LYS A 286 -19.78 -13.43 25.36
C LYS A 286 -19.22 -13.85 24.00
N ARG A 287 -20.05 -14.27 23.04
CA ARG A 287 -19.56 -14.90 21.79
C ARG A 287 -19.93 -14.16 20.51
N ILE A 288 -21.08 -13.50 20.47
CA ILE A 288 -21.58 -12.80 19.28
C ILE A 288 -21.89 -11.36 19.65
N ALA A 289 -21.66 -10.47 18.71
CA ALA A 289 -22.28 -9.16 18.68
C ALA A 289 -23.27 -9.04 17.53
N LYS A 290 -24.51 -8.66 17.81
CA LYS A 290 -25.58 -8.48 16.82
C LYS A 290 -25.96 -7.02 16.74
N ILE A 291 -26.16 -6.55 15.52
CA ILE A 291 -26.79 -5.26 15.25
C ILE A 291 -28.20 -5.54 14.77
N TRP A 292 -29.18 -4.81 15.30
CA TRP A 292 -30.59 -5.00 14.97
C TRP A 292 -31.36 -3.69 15.05
N ASP A 293 -32.47 -3.65 14.31
CA ASP A 293 -33.31 -2.46 14.25
C ASP A 293 -34.19 -2.35 15.50
N ARG A 294 -34.17 -1.18 16.14
CA ARG A 294 -34.94 -0.88 17.35
C ARG A 294 -36.44 -1.08 17.17
N ASN A 295 -37.01 -0.65 16.05
CA ASN A 295 -38.47 -0.64 15.87
C ASN A 295 -39.03 -2.04 15.57
N ASN A 296 -38.26 -2.86 14.85
CA ASN A 296 -38.72 -4.14 14.31
C ASN A 296 -38.11 -5.36 15.01
N GLY A 297 -37.01 -5.18 15.76
CA GLY A 297 -36.23 -6.29 16.34
C GLY A 297 -35.57 -7.20 15.30
N LYS A 298 -35.53 -6.80 14.02
CA LYS A 298 -34.92 -7.58 12.95
C LYS A 298 -33.40 -7.46 13.02
N PRO A 299 -32.66 -8.58 12.93
CA PRO A 299 -31.20 -8.53 12.87
C PRO A 299 -30.77 -7.90 11.55
N PHE A 300 -29.85 -6.95 11.63
CA PHE A 300 -29.22 -6.29 10.50
C PHE A 300 -27.90 -6.97 10.12
N ALA A 301 -27.01 -7.15 11.10
CA ALA A 301 -25.71 -7.80 10.91
C ALA A 301 -25.32 -8.59 12.17
N SER A 302 -24.52 -9.65 12.01
CA SER A 302 -23.88 -10.36 13.11
C SER A 302 -22.37 -10.39 12.93
N MET A 303 -21.66 -10.16 14.03
CA MET A 303 -20.20 -10.27 14.15
C MET A 303 -19.91 -11.47 15.03
N GLU A 304 -19.30 -12.50 14.42
CA GLU A 304 -19.03 -13.79 15.07
C GLU A 304 -17.52 -14.03 15.11
N PRO A 305 -16.82 -13.50 16.13
CA PRO A 305 -15.42 -13.85 16.35
C PRO A 305 -15.29 -15.30 16.81
N ASN A 306 -14.14 -15.91 16.51
CA ASN A 306 -13.79 -17.24 16.97
C ASN A 306 -13.40 -17.33 18.44
N VAL A 307 -13.20 -16.17 19.09
CA VAL A 307 -12.74 -16.04 20.47
C VAL A 307 -13.80 -15.24 21.23
N ASP A 308 -13.91 -15.53 22.53
CA ASP A 308 -14.87 -14.87 23.40
C ASP A 308 -14.55 -13.36 23.55
N ILE A 309 -15.60 -12.56 23.54
CA ILE A 309 -15.62 -11.10 23.60
C ILE A 309 -15.78 -10.68 25.06
N ASN A 310 -15.00 -9.68 25.48
CA ASN A 310 -15.11 -9.03 26.78
C ASN A 310 -15.81 -7.67 26.68
N ASP A 311 -15.46 -6.88 25.67
CA ASP A 311 -16.05 -5.56 25.48
C ASP A 311 -16.05 -5.16 23.99
N ILE A 312 -16.91 -4.20 23.66
CA ILE A 312 -17.07 -3.65 22.32
C ILE A 312 -17.07 -2.13 22.41
N CYS A 313 -16.35 -1.49 21.51
CA CYS A 313 -16.45 -0.05 21.29
C CYS A 313 -16.80 0.23 19.84
N TRP A 314 -17.79 1.09 19.65
CA TRP A 314 -18.09 1.70 18.36
C TRP A 314 -17.24 2.97 18.17
N VAL A 315 -16.70 3.17 16.98
CA VAL A 315 -16.02 4.43 16.61
C VAL A 315 -17.09 5.42 16.13
N PRO A 316 -17.23 6.59 16.75
CA PRO A 316 -18.25 7.58 16.38
C PRO A 316 -18.28 7.90 14.89
N ASP A 317 -19.47 8.11 14.34
CA ASP A 317 -19.76 8.47 12.94
C ASP A 317 -19.19 7.51 11.87
N SER A 318 -18.86 6.27 12.22
CA SER A 318 -18.28 5.31 11.28
C SER A 318 -18.87 3.91 11.38
N GLY A 319 -18.62 3.08 10.37
CA GLY A 319 -18.95 1.65 10.37
C GLY A 319 -17.97 0.75 11.15
N MET A 320 -17.04 1.33 11.93
CA MET A 320 -15.96 0.60 12.58
C MET A 320 -16.27 0.20 14.03
N PHE A 321 -15.85 -1.01 14.39
CA PHE A 321 -15.97 -1.58 15.73
C PHE A 321 -14.64 -2.14 16.20
N PHE A 322 -14.30 -1.85 17.46
CA PHE A 322 -13.20 -2.44 18.18
C PHE A 322 -13.74 -3.45 19.20
N MET A 323 -13.15 -4.64 19.23
CA MET A 323 -13.52 -5.71 20.16
C MET A 323 -12.34 -6.05 21.06
N ALA A 324 -12.56 -5.97 22.37
CA ALA A 324 -11.69 -6.60 23.35
C ALA A 324 -12.14 -8.06 23.53
N ASN A 325 -11.21 -9.00 23.46
CA ASN A 325 -11.44 -10.43 23.48
C ASN A 325 -10.42 -11.17 24.35
N GLU A 326 -10.63 -12.48 24.53
CA GLU A 326 -9.69 -13.37 25.21
C GLU A 326 -8.48 -13.79 24.34
N GLY A 327 -8.31 -13.18 23.16
CA GLY A 327 -7.23 -13.49 22.23
C GLY A 327 -6.08 -12.49 22.31
N ILE A 328 -4.95 -12.86 21.70
CA ILE A 328 -3.77 -12.00 21.60
C ILE A 328 -4.11 -10.75 20.79
N ALA A 329 -4.58 -10.95 19.54
CA ALA A 329 -5.01 -9.86 18.69
C ALA A 329 -6.44 -9.42 19.02
N MET A 330 -6.62 -8.12 19.26
CA MET A 330 -7.95 -7.52 19.34
C MET A 330 -8.58 -7.46 17.94
N HIS A 331 -9.89 -7.66 17.88
CA HIS A 331 -10.59 -7.73 16.60
C HIS A 331 -11.13 -6.36 16.21
N THR A 332 -10.97 -6.03 14.93
CA THR A 332 -11.62 -4.87 14.31
C THR A 332 -12.58 -5.36 13.25
N TYR A 333 -13.80 -4.87 13.33
CA TYR A 333 -14.84 -5.14 12.34
C TYR A 333 -15.22 -3.85 11.63
N TYR A 334 -15.41 -3.96 10.32
CA TYR A 334 -15.88 -2.88 9.48
C TYR A 334 -17.16 -3.28 8.74
N ILE A 335 -18.18 -2.42 8.81
CA ILE A 335 -19.47 -2.61 8.13
C ILE A 335 -19.76 -1.37 7.26
N PRO A 336 -19.48 -1.41 5.94
CA PRO A 336 -19.69 -0.27 5.05
C PRO A 336 -21.15 0.20 5.00
N ASN A 337 -22.11 -0.74 5.07
CA ASN A 337 -23.55 -0.45 5.05
C ASN A 337 -24.05 0.26 6.32
N LEU A 338 -23.25 0.35 7.38
CA LEU A 338 -23.59 1.10 8.59
C LEU A 338 -23.16 2.56 8.48
N GLY A 339 -22.00 2.81 7.89
CA GLY A 339 -21.42 4.13 7.71
C GLY A 339 -20.02 4.03 7.08
N PRO A 340 -19.48 5.15 6.58
CA PRO A 340 -18.18 5.18 5.94
C PRO A 340 -17.05 4.84 6.93
N ALA A 341 -15.87 4.54 6.38
CA ALA A 341 -14.67 4.40 7.19
C ALA A 341 -14.28 5.76 7.82
N PRO A 342 -13.68 5.77 9.02
CA PRO A 342 -13.25 7.01 9.65
C PRO A 342 -12.12 7.67 8.83
N LYS A 343 -11.93 8.98 9.00
CA LYS A 343 -10.99 9.78 8.17
C LYS A 343 -9.58 9.21 8.07
N TRP A 344 -9.07 8.67 9.19
CA TRP A 344 -7.73 8.07 9.29
C TRP A 344 -7.62 6.70 8.58
N CYS A 345 -8.74 6.09 8.19
CA CYS A 345 -8.80 4.82 7.46
C CYS A 345 -9.73 4.87 6.25
N SER A 346 -9.79 6.01 5.56
CA SER A 346 -10.58 6.19 4.34
C SER A 346 -10.24 5.19 3.22
N PHE A 347 -9.00 4.69 3.19
CA PHE A 347 -8.58 3.64 2.24
C PHE A 347 -9.37 2.34 2.39
N LEU A 348 -9.91 2.02 3.58
CA LEU A 348 -10.68 0.78 3.77
C LEU A 348 -11.92 0.73 2.87
N ASP A 349 -12.56 1.87 2.61
CA ASP A 349 -13.73 1.95 1.72
C ASP A 349 -13.37 1.47 0.32
N ASN A 350 -12.27 1.97 -0.24
CA ASN A 350 -11.77 1.55 -1.55
C ASN A 350 -11.44 0.06 -1.58
N VAL A 351 -10.82 -0.50 -0.53
CA VAL A 351 -10.50 -1.94 -0.47
C VAL A 351 -11.77 -2.78 -0.43
N THR A 352 -12.76 -2.36 0.35
CA THR A 352 -14.03 -3.10 0.44
C THR A 352 -14.82 -2.99 -0.85
N GLU A 353 -14.82 -1.83 -1.51
CA GLU A 353 -15.47 -1.63 -2.81
C GLU A 353 -14.80 -2.48 -3.90
N GLU A 354 -13.47 -2.51 -3.97
CA GLU A 354 -12.73 -3.40 -4.89
C GLU A 354 -13.04 -4.89 -4.64
N LEU A 355 -13.25 -5.26 -3.38
CA LEU A 355 -13.59 -6.64 -2.98
C LEU A 355 -15.04 -6.99 -3.33
N GLU A 356 -15.97 -6.04 -3.25
CA GLU A 356 -17.36 -6.19 -3.69
C GLU A 356 -17.49 -6.21 -5.21
N GLU A 357 -16.67 -5.44 -5.94
CA GLU A 357 -16.60 -5.47 -7.42
C GLU A 357 -16.00 -6.78 -7.95
N LYS A 358 -15.07 -7.39 -7.20
CA LYS A 358 -14.43 -8.66 -7.55
C LYS A 358 -14.76 -9.76 -6.53
N PRO A 359 -16.03 -10.22 -6.43
CA PRO A 359 -16.44 -11.21 -5.43
C PRO A 359 -15.88 -12.62 -5.68
N SER A 360 -14.97 -12.80 -6.62
CA SER A 360 -14.39 -14.09 -6.97
C SER A 360 -12.89 -14.15 -6.69
N ALA A 361 -12.53 -14.46 -5.44
CA ALA A 361 -11.46 -15.43 -5.24
C ALA A 361 -12.01 -16.81 -5.62
N SER A 362 -12.23 -17.02 -6.92
CA SER A 362 -12.61 -18.34 -7.42
C SER A 362 -11.48 -19.29 -7.02
N VAL A 363 -11.84 -20.47 -6.52
CA VAL A 363 -10.91 -21.57 -6.15
C VAL A 363 -9.99 -21.96 -7.32
N TYR A 364 -10.23 -21.41 -8.52
CA TYR A 364 -9.50 -21.59 -9.75
C TYR A 364 -8.63 -20.40 -10.18
N SER A 365 -8.39 -19.39 -9.32
CA SER A 365 -7.52 -18.24 -9.67
C SER A 365 -6.11 -18.68 -10.10
N ASN A 366 -5.63 -19.78 -9.53
CA ASN A 366 -4.31 -20.35 -9.82
C ASN A 366 -4.36 -21.46 -10.88
N TYR A 367 -5.53 -21.74 -11.46
CA TYR A 367 -5.72 -22.80 -12.44
C TYR A 367 -6.02 -22.20 -13.83
N ARG A 368 -5.24 -22.59 -14.83
CA ARG A 368 -5.50 -22.26 -16.24
C ARG A 368 -6.41 -23.29 -16.85
N PHE A 369 -7.45 -22.84 -17.54
CA PHE A 369 -8.23 -23.71 -18.43
C PHE A 369 -7.47 -23.96 -19.73
N ILE A 370 -7.33 -25.23 -20.12
CA ILE A 370 -6.63 -25.69 -21.32
C ILE A 370 -7.57 -26.55 -22.15
N THR A 371 -7.58 -26.30 -23.46
CA THR A 371 -8.38 -27.12 -24.39
C THR A 371 -7.68 -28.44 -24.71
N ALA A 372 -8.43 -29.46 -25.15
CA ALA A 372 -7.86 -30.76 -25.53
C ALA A 372 -6.76 -30.65 -26.62
N ASP A 373 -6.85 -29.65 -27.50
CA ASP A 373 -5.86 -29.39 -28.54
C ASP A 373 -4.56 -28.78 -27.99
N GLU A 374 -4.66 -27.93 -26.98
CA GLU A 374 -3.50 -27.37 -26.29
C GLU A 374 -2.77 -28.42 -25.45
N VAL A 375 -3.50 -29.35 -24.81
CA VAL A 375 -2.89 -30.51 -24.13
C VAL A 375 -2.07 -31.35 -25.10
N LYS A 376 -2.54 -31.52 -26.34
CA LYS A 376 -1.78 -32.21 -27.39
C LYS A 376 -0.56 -31.41 -27.84
N LYS A 377 -0.70 -30.10 -28.06
CA LYS A 377 0.41 -29.21 -28.45
C LYS A 377 1.53 -29.17 -27.41
N LEU A 378 1.18 -29.25 -26.13
CA LEU A 378 2.12 -29.22 -25.01
C LEU A 378 2.64 -30.62 -24.61
N ASN A 379 2.28 -31.68 -25.35
CA ASN A 379 2.62 -33.08 -25.04
C ASN A 379 2.17 -33.54 -23.64
N LEU A 380 1.08 -33.00 -23.11
CA LEU A 380 0.55 -33.30 -21.77
C LEU A 380 -0.52 -34.42 -21.76
N ALA A 381 -0.71 -35.12 -22.88
CA ALA A 381 -1.73 -36.16 -23.01
C ALA A 381 -1.59 -37.31 -21.98
N HIS A 382 -0.37 -37.56 -21.50
CA HIS A 382 -0.07 -38.58 -20.49
C HIS A 382 -0.52 -38.20 -19.06
N LEU A 383 -0.81 -36.92 -18.80
CA LEU A 383 -1.26 -36.44 -17.49
C LEU A 383 -2.78 -36.39 -17.35
N VAL A 384 -3.51 -36.68 -18.42
CA VAL A 384 -4.99 -36.74 -18.42
C VAL A 384 -5.45 -37.87 -17.51
N GLY A 385 -6.24 -37.54 -16.48
CA GLY A 385 -6.73 -38.49 -15.47
C GLY A 385 -5.90 -38.57 -14.19
N THR A 386 -4.76 -37.87 -14.12
CA THR A 386 -3.99 -37.70 -12.88
C THR A 386 -4.52 -36.51 -12.06
N LYS A 387 -4.18 -36.44 -10.77
CA LYS A 387 -4.59 -35.32 -9.88
C LYS A 387 -4.05 -33.95 -10.34
N VAL A 388 -3.06 -33.92 -11.23
CA VAL A 388 -2.40 -32.72 -11.77
C VAL A 388 -3.27 -31.99 -12.80
N MET A 389 -4.05 -32.71 -13.60
CA MET A 389 -5.00 -32.14 -14.56
C MET A 389 -6.43 -32.54 -14.20
N ARG A 390 -7.26 -31.56 -13.82
CA ARG A 390 -8.68 -31.81 -13.53
C ARG A 390 -9.50 -31.64 -14.79
N SER A 391 -10.28 -32.65 -15.17
CA SER A 391 -11.21 -32.53 -16.29
C SER A 391 -12.37 -31.61 -15.94
N TYR A 392 -12.77 -30.75 -16.88
CA TYR A 392 -13.95 -29.91 -16.76
C TYR A 392 -14.60 -29.65 -18.12
N MET A 393 -15.85 -30.10 -18.27
CA MET A 393 -16.69 -29.96 -19.47
C MET A 393 -16.02 -30.37 -20.80
N HIS A 394 -15.18 -29.49 -21.37
CA HIS A 394 -14.52 -29.65 -22.67
C HIS A 394 -13.01 -29.40 -22.63
N GLY A 395 -12.42 -29.34 -21.44
CA GLY A 395 -10.98 -29.11 -21.26
C GLY A 395 -10.48 -29.58 -19.91
N PHE A 396 -9.29 -29.09 -19.56
CA PHE A 396 -8.58 -29.46 -18.35
C PHE A 396 -8.10 -28.21 -17.61
N PHE A 397 -8.21 -28.23 -16.29
CA PHE A 397 -7.57 -27.25 -15.42
C PHE A 397 -6.21 -27.78 -14.97
N ILE A 398 -5.17 -26.96 -15.13
CA ILE A 398 -3.82 -27.20 -14.59
C ILE A 398 -3.38 -25.96 -13.79
N ASP A 399 -2.50 -26.11 -12.80
CA ASP A 399 -1.93 -24.95 -12.10
C ASP A 399 -1.13 -24.04 -13.07
N ASN A 400 -1.28 -22.72 -12.93
CA ASN A 400 -0.64 -21.70 -13.78
C ASN A 400 0.89 -21.88 -13.83
N GLU A 401 1.53 -22.10 -12.69
CA GLU A 401 2.99 -22.29 -12.63
C GLU A 401 3.47 -23.52 -13.41
N LEU A 402 2.68 -24.61 -13.37
CA LEU A 402 2.99 -25.83 -14.10
C LEU A 402 2.77 -25.63 -15.60
N TYR A 403 1.71 -24.92 -15.98
CA TYR A 403 1.48 -24.55 -17.37
C TYR A 403 2.63 -23.72 -17.93
N ASP A 404 3.09 -22.70 -17.21
CA ASP A 404 4.14 -21.81 -17.68
C ASP A 404 5.46 -22.56 -17.87
N LYS A 405 5.82 -23.45 -16.93
CA LYS A 405 6.98 -24.32 -17.06
C LYS A 405 6.87 -25.23 -18.28
N VAL A 406 5.73 -25.88 -18.48
CA VAL A 406 5.52 -26.75 -19.65
C VAL A 406 5.51 -25.95 -20.95
N SER A 407 4.91 -24.77 -20.96
CA SER A 407 4.84 -23.88 -22.12
C SER A 407 6.24 -23.41 -22.53
N LEU A 408 7.10 -23.07 -21.57
CA LEU A 408 8.50 -22.71 -21.81
C LEU A 408 9.32 -23.89 -22.35
N ILE A 409 9.08 -25.10 -21.84
CA ILE A 409 9.74 -26.32 -22.32
C ILE A 409 9.26 -26.68 -23.74
N ALA A 410 7.96 -26.57 -24.01
CA ALA A 410 7.38 -26.88 -25.30
C ALA A 410 7.74 -25.85 -26.38
N ASN A 411 7.88 -24.57 -26.00
CA ASN A 411 8.21 -23.48 -26.90
C ASN A 411 9.44 -22.67 -26.42
N PRO A 412 10.67 -23.19 -26.64
CA PRO A 412 11.92 -22.51 -26.25
C PRO A 412 12.13 -21.13 -26.90
N ASN A 413 11.47 -20.85 -28.03
CA ASN A 413 11.62 -19.60 -28.80
C ASN A 413 10.51 -18.57 -28.54
N SER A 414 9.58 -18.84 -27.61
CA SER A 414 8.40 -17.99 -27.37
C SER A 414 8.73 -16.50 -27.13
N LEU A 415 9.82 -16.21 -26.42
CA LEU A 415 10.27 -14.84 -26.15
C LEU A 415 10.78 -14.13 -27.42
N ARG A 416 11.44 -14.85 -28.33
CA ARG A 416 11.90 -14.31 -29.62
C ARG A 416 10.72 -14.05 -30.55
N ASP A 417 9.76 -14.98 -30.60
CA ASP A 417 8.57 -14.88 -31.44
C ASP A 417 7.61 -13.77 -30.98
N GLN A 418 7.53 -13.50 -29.67
CA GLN A 418 6.80 -12.35 -29.12
C GLN A 418 7.48 -11.04 -29.51
N ARG A 419 8.80 -10.96 -29.35
CA ARG A 419 9.59 -9.79 -29.74
C ARG A 419 9.45 -9.47 -31.23
N GLU A 420 9.50 -10.48 -32.10
CA GLU A 420 9.28 -10.30 -33.54
C GLU A 420 7.86 -9.84 -33.88
N ARG A 421 6.84 -10.33 -33.17
CA ARG A 421 5.45 -9.87 -33.33
C ARG A 421 5.27 -8.42 -32.91
N ASP A 422 5.88 -8.01 -31.80
CA ASP A 422 5.79 -6.63 -31.33
C ASP A 422 6.56 -5.66 -32.25
N ILE A 423 7.71 -6.09 -32.78
CA ILE A 423 8.43 -5.36 -33.82
C ILE A 423 7.55 -5.23 -35.08
N ARG A 424 6.90 -6.30 -35.54
CA ARG A 424 5.99 -6.24 -36.70
C ARG A 424 4.81 -5.30 -36.46
N LYS A 425 4.15 -5.38 -35.30
CA LYS A 425 3.04 -4.47 -34.94
C LYS A 425 3.49 -3.02 -34.87
N ARG A 426 4.70 -2.75 -34.38
CA ARG A 426 5.28 -1.41 -34.35
C ARG A 426 5.54 -0.89 -35.77
N ILE A 427 6.13 -1.73 -36.63
CA ILE A 427 6.35 -1.42 -38.06
C ILE A 427 5.01 -1.18 -38.78
N GLU A 428 3.97 -1.93 -38.46
CA GLU A 428 2.65 -1.80 -39.08
C GLU A 428 1.93 -0.52 -38.63
N LYS A 429 2.01 -0.17 -37.34
CA LYS A 429 1.56 1.14 -36.83
C LYS A 429 2.33 2.32 -37.44
N GLU A 430 3.64 2.17 -37.64
CA GLU A 430 4.47 3.16 -38.35
C GLU A 430 4.13 3.27 -39.85
N ARG A 431 3.68 2.16 -40.47
CA ARG A 431 3.16 2.18 -41.85
C ARG A 431 1.79 2.84 -41.93
N GLU A 432 0.91 2.58 -40.97
CA GLU A 432 -0.40 3.21 -40.87
C GLU A 432 -0.31 4.72 -40.62
N SER A 433 0.65 5.17 -39.80
CA SER A 433 0.90 6.59 -39.56
C SER A 433 1.55 7.29 -40.76
N ARG A 434 2.40 6.59 -41.53
CA ARG A 434 2.98 7.11 -42.79
C ARG A 434 1.97 7.30 -43.93
N ILE A 435 0.78 6.69 -43.85
CA ILE A 435 -0.23 6.76 -44.92
C ILE A 435 -1.29 7.86 -44.66
N ARG A 436 -1.33 8.50 -43.48
CA ARG A 436 -2.30 9.59 -43.18
C ARG A 436 -1.77 11.01 -43.37
N SER A 437 -1.00 11.25 -44.43
CA SER A 437 -0.76 12.60 -44.93
C SER A 437 -0.92 12.62 -46.44
N THR A 438 -2.14 12.44 -46.90
CA THR A 438 -2.71 12.96 -48.16
C THR A 438 -4.11 12.38 -48.30
N GLY A 439 -5.10 13.26 -48.48
CA GLY A 439 -6.44 12.85 -48.86
C GLY A 439 -6.36 11.89 -50.04
N ALA A 440 -7.02 10.76 -49.90
CA ALA A 440 -7.14 9.77 -50.94
C ALA A 440 -7.80 10.40 -52.17
N ILE A 441 -6.99 10.66 -53.21
CA ILE A 441 -7.46 10.73 -54.60
C ILE A 441 -8.07 9.36 -54.88
N THR A 442 -9.39 9.29 -54.81
CA THR A 442 -10.13 8.08 -55.14
C THR A 442 -10.18 7.97 -56.64
N ASN A 443 -9.32 7.08 -57.15
CA ASN A 443 -9.22 6.58 -58.51
C ASN A 443 -8.23 7.35 -59.40
N THR A 444 -7.01 6.79 -59.54
CA THR A 444 -6.42 6.46 -60.86
C THR A 444 -5.06 5.77 -60.76
N LYS A 445 -4.81 4.86 -61.71
CA LYS A 445 -3.63 3.98 -61.79
C LYS A 445 -2.41 4.71 -62.36
N VAL A 446 -1.90 5.76 -61.69
CA VAL A 446 -0.60 6.34 -62.07
C VAL A 446 0.51 5.36 -61.68
N LYS A 447 1.06 4.64 -62.67
CA LYS A 447 2.13 3.64 -62.45
C LYS A 447 3.53 4.27 -62.56
N VAL A 448 3.69 5.23 -63.45
CA VAL A 448 4.97 5.87 -63.82
C VAL A 448 4.84 7.40 -63.67
N ASN A 449 5.92 8.12 -63.35
CA ASN A 449 5.96 9.60 -63.22
C ASN A 449 5.03 10.24 -62.16
N LYS A 450 4.94 9.64 -60.96
CA LYS A 450 4.10 10.16 -59.85
C LYS A 450 4.45 11.58 -59.40
N ASP A 451 5.71 11.99 -59.53
CA ASP A 451 6.16 13.32 -59.11
C ASP A 451 5.79 14.41 -60.12
N LEU A 452 5.56 14.05 -61.39
CA LEU A 452 4.99 14.96 -62.39
C LEU A 452 3.51 15.23 -62.12
N ALA A 453 2.74 14.19 -61.78
CA ALA A 453 1.33 14.33 -61.40
C ALA A 453 1.17 15.22 -60.16
N LYS A 454 2.07 15.11 -59.17
CA LYS A 454 2.12 16.00 -58.00
C LYS A 454 2.46 17.45 -58.36
N LYS A 455 3.42 17.69 -59.27
CA LYS A 455 3.75 19.05 -59.72
C LYS A 455 2.61 19.69 -60.53
N LEU A 456 1.85 18.89 -61.27
CA LEU A 456 0.65 19.32 -61.99
C LEU A 456 -0.47 19.71 -61.03
N SER A 457 -0.73 18.89 -60.00
CA SER A 457 -1.73 19.21 -58.97
C SER A 457 -1.36 20.46 -58.16
N GLU A 458 -0.08 20.63 -57.82
CA GLU A 458 0.42 21.82 -57.12
C GLU A 458 0.34 23.11 -57.95
N LYS A 459 0.52 23.05 -59.28
CA LYS A 459 0.55 24.25 -60.13
C LYS A 459 -0.79 24.64 -60.75
N GLN A 460 -1.63 23.67 -61.11
CA GLN A 460 -2.89 23.92 -61.84
C GLN A 460 -4.15 23.50 -61.06
N GLY A 461 -4.00 22.94 -59.86
CA GLY A 461 -5.11 22.46 -59.03
C GLY A 461 -5.48 21.00 -59.30
N GLU A 462 -6.18 20.38 -58.34
CA GLU A 462 -6.47 18.94 -58.34
C GLU A 462 -7.41 18.52 -59.49
N ASP A 463 -8.44 19.30 -59.80
CA ASP A 463 -9.40 19.00 -60.89
C ASP A 463 -8.76 19.02 -62.29
N ALA A 464 -7.82 19.95 -62.51
CA ALA A 464 -7.07 20.03 -63.76
C ALA A 464 -6.10 18.85 -63.89
N ALA A 465 -5.43 18.46 -62.80
CA ALA A 465 -4.53 17.31 -62.77
C ALA A 465 -5.28 15.99 -63.00
N GLU A 466 -6.46 15.82 -62.43
CA GLU A 466 -7.31 14.64 -62.67
C GLU A 466 -7.79 14.57 -64.12
N SER A 467 -8.13 15.71 -64.74
CA SER A 467 -8.52 15.73 -66.17
C SER A 467 -7.39 15.30 -67.10
N VAL A 468 -6.14 15.68 -66.79
CA VAL A 468 -4.95 15.36 -67.61
C VAL A 468 -4.50 13.91 -67.39
N VAL A 469 -4.59 13.40 -66.16
CA VAL A 469 -4.24 12.01 -65.84
C VAL A 469 -5.25 11.03 -66.46
N ASN A 470 -6.51 11.45 -66.64
CA ASN A 470 -7.58 10.66 -67.25
C ASN A 470 -7.79 10.89 -68.75
N ASP A 471 -7.14 11.90 -69.37
CA ASP A 471 -7.24 12.15 -70.81
C ASP A 471 -6.54 11.01 -71.57
N ASP A 472 -7.29 10.33 -72.45
CA ASP A 472 -6.78 9.20 -73.25
C ASP A 472 -5.56 9.58 -74.11
N ARG A 473 -5.35 10.87 -74.43
CA ARG A 473 -4.15 11.35 -75.14
C ARG A 473 -2.88 11.35 -74.31
N PHE A 474 -2.98 11.48 -72.99
CA PHE A 474 -1.83 11.58 -72.07
C PHE A 474 -1.70 10.39 -71.13
N LYS A 475 -2.65 9.46 -71.19
CA LYS A 475 -2.68 8.21 -70.42
C LYS A 475 -1.41 7.36 -70.57
N GLU A 476 -0.85 7.31 -71.77
CA GLU A 476 0.41 6.57 -72.03
C GLU A 476 1.59 7.13 -71.24
N LEU A 477 1.61 8.43 -70.95
CA LEU A 477 2.71 9.11 -70.23
C LEU A 477 2.78 8.73 -68.74
N PHE A 478 1.68 8.18 -68.19
CA PHE A 478 1.54 7.80 -66.79
C PHE A 478 1.41 6.28 -66.57
N GLU A 479 1.17 5.49 -67.62
CA GLU A 479 1.06 4.03 -67.55
C GLU A 479 2.28 3.29 -68.15
N ASN A 480 2.90 3.81 -69.21
CA ASN A 480 4.00 3.12 -69.89
C ASN A 480 5.36 3.43 -69.24
N PRO A 481 6.19 2.39 -68.96
CA PRO A 481 7.50 2.56 -68.33
C PRO A 481 8.53 3.26 -69.23
N ASP A 482 8.34 3.24 -70.55
CA ASP A 482 9.24 3.87 -71.51
C ASP A 482 9.19 5.41 -71.45
N PHE A 483 8.10 5.98 -70.91
CA PHE A 483 7.97 7.42 -70.66
C PHE A 483 8.45 7.84 -69.26
N ALA A 484 9.05 6.93 -68.48
CA ALA A 484 9.60 7.26 -67.17
C ALA A 484 10.69 8.34 -67.29
N ILE A 485 10.48 9.46 -66.59
CA ILE A 485 11.48 10.53 -66.52
C ILE A 485 12.59 10.09 -65.59
N ASP A 486 13.73 9.77 -66.16
CA ASP A 486 14.94 9.49 -65.40
C ASP A 486 15.67 10.80 -65.08
N GLU A 487 15.48 11.29 -63.85
CA GLU A 487 16.12 12.52 -63.36
C GLU A 487 17.66 12.40 -63.27
N SER A 488 18.20 11.19 -63.39
CA SER A 488 19.64 10.95 -63.39
C SER A 488 20.29 11.14 -64.76
N SER A 489 19.49 11.08 -65.85
CA SER A 489 19.95 11.20 -67.24
C SER A 489 20.57 12.56 -67.55
N HIS A 490 21.58 12.57 -68.42
CA HIS A 490 22.36 13.77 -68.74
C HIS A 490 21.51 14.84 -69.44
N ASP A 491 20.60 14.43 -70.32
CA ASP A 491 19.76 15.34 -71.11
C ASP A 491 18.72 16.05 -70.23
N TYR A 492 18.17 15.37 -69.22
CA TYR A 492 17.23 15.98 -68.26
C TYR A 492 17.92 17.03 -67.37
N LYS A 493 19.16 16.78 -66.94
CA LYS A 493 19.96 17.72 -66.13
C LYS A 493 20.40 18.97 -66.90
N GLN A 494 20.60 18.87 -68.21
CA GLN A 494 20.90 20.04 -69.06
C GLN A 494 19.69 20.95 -69.26
N LEU A 495 18.50 20.38 -69.44
CA LEU A 495 17.26 21.15 -69.62
C LEU A 495 16.76 21.78 -68.31
N ASN A 496 17.06 21.15 -67.16
CA ASN A 496 16.69 21.65 -65.83
C ASN A 496 17.95 21.95 -64.97
N PRO A 497 18.68 23.04 -65.22
CA PRO A 497 19.96 23.36 -64.55
C PRO A 497 19.83 23.67 -63.05
N VAL A 498 18.61 23.76 -62.51
CA VAL A 498 18.32 24.01 -61.09
C VAL A 498 17.80 22.74 -60.42
N GLY A 499 18.60 21.67 -60.43
CA GLY A 499 18.28 20.43 -59.72
C GLY A 499 18.40 20.57 -58.20
N LYS A 500 17.43 20.04 -57.44
CA LYS A 500 17.49 19.95 -55.96
C LYS A 500 18.65 19.05 -55.53
N PRO A 501 19.38 19.35 -54.44
CA PRO A 501 20.40 18.45 -53.92
C PRO A 501 19.74 17.16 -53.37
N GLU A 502 20.36 16.01 -53.66
CA GLU A 502 19.92 14.69 -53.22
C GLU A 502 19.65 14.64 -51.70
N ASN A 503 18.55 13.97 -51.33
CA ASN A 503 18.15 13.70 -49.95
C ASN A 503 19.25 12.96 -49.19
N LYS A 504 20.09 13.71 -48.46
CA LYS A 504 20.87 13.17 -47.34
C LYS A 504 19.91 12.92 -46.17
N PRO A 505 19.98 11.77 -45.48
CA PRO A 505 19.24 11.62 -44.22
C PRO A 505 19.71 12.71 -43.26
N ARG A 506 18.77 13.52 -42.77
CA ARG A 506 19.03 14.47 -41.69
C ARG A 506 19.51 13.66 -40.49
N GLY A 507 20.67 14.02 -39.95
CA GLY A 507 21.08 13.56 -38.62
C GLY A 507 20.07 14.11 -37.60
N LEU A 508 19.69 13.26 -36.64
CA LEU A 508 18.79 13.61 -35.54
C LEU A 508 19.27 14.89 -34.84
N THR A 509 18.32 15.73 -34.47
CA THR A 509 18.62 16.94 -33.69
C THR A 509 18.87 16.57 -32.23
N ALA A 510 19.72 17.33 -31.52
CA ALA A 510 20.12 17.03 -30.15
C ALA A 510 18.94 16.85 -29.17
N VAL A 511 17.78 17.43 -29.48
CA VAL A 511 16.53 17.29 -28.72
C VAL A 511 15.92 15.89 -28.87
N GLU A 512 16.02 15.28 -30.05
CA GLU A 512 15.55 13.90 -30.29
C GLU A 512 16.51 12.84 -29.70
N GLU A 513 17.76 13.22 -29.39
CA GLU A 513 18.71 12.40 -28.62
C GLU A 513 18.45 12.47 -27.10
N GLU A 514 17.94 13.59 -26.59
CA GLU A 514 17.58 13.76 -25.16
C GLU A 514 16.32 12.95 -24.78
N ASP A 515 15.27 12.97 -25.62
CA ASP A 515 14.03 12.21 -25.39
C ASP A 515 14.24 10.68 -25.38
N MET A 516 15.29 10.17 -26.02
CA MET A 516 15.66 8.75 -25.98
C MET A 516 16.57 8.38 -24.81
N MET A 517 17.18 9.36 -24.14
CA MET A 517 17.97 9.15 -22.92
C MET A 517 17.11 9.20 -21.65
N GLU A 518 16.03 9.99 -21.62
CA GLU A 518 15.14 10.08 -20.45
C GLU A 518 14.33 8.80 -20.20
N VAL A 519 14.06 7.98 -21.21
CA VAL A 519 13.23 6.76 -21.05
C VAL A 519 13.98 5.60 -20.32
N ASN A 520 15.26 5.76 -20.00
CA ASN A 520 16.07 4.75 -19.30
C ASN A 520 16.59 5.19 -17.93
N SER A 521 16.10 6.30 -17.36
CA SER A 521 16.60 6.82 -16.07
C SER A 521 15.66 6.65 -14.87
N ASP A 522 14.47 6.06 -15.06
CA ASP A 522 13.52 5.85 -13.95
C ASP A 522 13.42 4.37 -13.58
N ASP A 523 14.51 3.82 -13.07
CA ASP A 523 14.49 2.83 -11.99
C ASP A 523 15.94 2.51 -11.62
N GLU A 524 16.46 3.11 -10.56
CA GLU A 524 17.43 2.49 -9.63
C GLU A 524 17.73 3.46 -8.46
N SER A 525 17.13 3.20 -7.29
CA SER A 525 17.71 3.66 -6.03
C SER A 525 17.67 2.56 -4.96
N SER A 526 18.87 2.02 -4.69
CA SER A 526 19.39 1.46 -3.42
C SER A 526 18.68 0.23 -2.81
N SER A 527 19.35 -0.86 -2.39
CA SER A 527 20.67 -0.96 -1.75
C SER A 527 21.22 -2.40 -1.70
N GLU A 528 22.53 -2.51 -1.96
CA GLU A 528 23.55 -3.33 -1.28
C GLU A 528 23.25 -4.79 -0.90
N SER A 529 23.59 -5.68 -1.83
CA SER A 529 24.61 -6.73 -1.62
C SER A 529 24.64 -7.58 -2.88
N GLU A 530 25.80 -7.72 -3.53
CA GLU A 530 26.25 -8.79 -4.47
C GLU A 530 27.40 -8.19 -5.32
N ALA A 531 28.61 -8.13 -4.74
CA ALA A 531 29.75 -7.38 -5.28
C ALA A 531 30.59 -8.12 -6.34
N GLU A 532 30.10 -9.21 -6.93
CA GLU A 532 30.89 -10.00 -7.91
C GLU A 532 30.29 -10.05 -9.33
N GLU A 533 29.02 -9.69 -9.55
CA GLU A 533 28.41 -9.68 -10.91
C GLU A 533 28.43 -8.31 -11.63
N ASP A 534 28.67 -7.21 -10.89
CA ASP A 534 28.62 -5.85 -11.43
C ASP A 534 29.81 -5.45 -12.31
N ASP A 535 30.99 -6.04 -12.07
CA ASP A 535 32.21 -5.66 -12.80
C ASP A 535 32.21 -6.18 -14.24
N ALA A 536 31.58 -7.34 -14.48
CA ALA A 536 31.47 -7.93 -15.82
C ALA A 536 30.52 -7.12 -16.73
N ASN A 537 29.43 -6.59 -16.17
CA ASN A 537 28.49 -5.75 -16.92
C ASN A 537 29.04 -4.34 -17.19
N LYS A 538 29.75 -3.73 -16.22
CA LYS A 538 30.45 -2.46 -16.44
C LYS A 538 31.55 -2.56 -17.50
N GLN A 539 32.29 -3.68 -17.56
CA GLN A 539 33.30 -3.89 -18.59
C GLN A 539 32.70 -4.02 -19.99
N LYS A 540 31.59 -4.77 -20.14
CA LYS A 540 30.89 -4.92 -21.44
C LYS A 540 30.31 -3.61 -21.96
N VAL A 541 29.76 -2.76 -21.08
CA VAL A 541 29.25 -1.43 -21.47
C VAL A 541 30.40 -0.52 -21.91
N ARG A 542 31.53 -0.58 -21.21
CA ARG A 542 32.72 0.22 -21.52
C ARG A 542 33.38 -0.21 -22.83
N GLU A 543 33.43 -1.50 -23.14
CA GLU A 543 33.89 -2.02 -24.43
C GLU A 543 32.96 -1.60 -25.59
N LYS A 544 31.64 -1.66 -25.39
CA LYS A 544 30.66 -1.18 -26.40
C LYS A 544 30.84 0.31 -26.68
N MET A 545 30.99 1.14 -25.65
CA MET A 545 31.22 2.58 -25.79
C MET A 545 32.54 2.88 -26.50
N ALA A 546 33.61 2.14 -26.20
CA ALA A 546 34.89 2.29 -26.88
C ALA A 546 34.83 1.91 -28.36
N ARG A 547 34.02 0.90 -28.71
CA ARG A 547 33.82 0.46 -30.11
C ARG A 547 33.06 1.50 -30.93
N ILE A 548 32.01 2.08 -30.35
CA ILE A 548 31.22 3.16 -30.97
C ILE A 548 32.08 4.42 -31.18
N GLN A 549 32.94 4.77 -30.22
CA GLN A 549 33.87 5.90 -30.39
C GLN A 549 34.87 5.68 -31.52
N LYS A 550 35.38 4.44 -31.67
CA LYS A 550 36.35 4.10 -32.70
C LYS A 550 35.73 4.16 -34.11
N GLU A 551 34.51 3.66 -34.27
CA GLU A 551 33.74 3.79 -35.52
C GLU A 551 33.44 5.26 -35.86
N ARG A 552 33.17 6.10 -34.84
CA ARG A 552 32.96 7.54 -35.02
C ARG A 552 34.24 8.24 -35.46
N GLU A 553 35.39 7.90 -34.89
CA GLU A 553 36.69 8.44 -35.30
C GLU A 553 37.06 8.01 -36.74
N GLU A 554 36.81 6.77 -37.11
CA GLU A 554 37.01 6.26 -38.47
C GLU A 554 36.07 6.95 -39.48
N ALA A 555 34.81 7.15 -39.12
CA ALA A 555 33.85 7.91 -39.94
C ALA A 555 34.26 9.38 -40.09
N THR A 556 34.79 10.03 -39.04
CA THR A 556 35.28 11.42 -39.15
C THR A 556 36.56 11.53 -39.98
N LYS A 557 37.45 10.53 -39.96
CA LYS A 557 38.63 10.47 -40.83
C LYS A 557 38.23 10.27 -42.29
N PHE A 558 37.28 9.38 -42.54
CA PHE A 558 36.71 9.14 -43.87
C PHE A 558 36.02 10.41 -44.43
N MET A 559 35.29 11.14 -43.58
CA MET A 559 34.67 12.43 -43.94
C MET A 559 35.67 13.56 -44.18
N ASN A 560 36.84 13.52 -43.53
CA ASN A 560 37.92 14.47 -43.77
C ASN A 560 38.73 14.14 -45.04
N GLU A 561 38.88 12.85 -45.38
CA GLU A 561 39.51 12.42 -46.64
C GLU A 561 38.65 12.74 -47.87
N MET A 562 37.31 12.70 -47.75
CA MET A 562 36.40 13.14 -48.83
C MET A 562 36.30 14.67 -48.99
N LYS A 563 36.87 15.47 -48.08
CA LYS A 563 36.86 16.94 -48.13
C LYS A 563 38.09 17.55 -48.82
N ALA A 564 38.70 16.83 -49.75
CA ALA A 564 39.79 17.32 -50.60
C ALA A 564 39.35 17.55 -52.05
N ALA A 565 38.26 18.32 -52.25
CA ALA A 565 37.96 18.96 -53.53
C ALA A 565 36.94 20.09 -53.30
N GLU A 566 37.41 21.31 -53.04
CA GLU A 566 36.59 22.52 -53.16
C GLU A 566 37.12 23.42 -54.29
N PRO A 567 36.23 24.11 -55.02
CA PRO A 567 36.57 24.86 -56.23
C PRO A 567 37.21 26.22 -55.92
N GLN A 568 38.06 26.64 -56.85
CA GLN A 568 38.89 27.85 -56.79
C GLN A 568 38.11 29.15 -56.55
N LYS A 569 38.60 29.97 -55.61
CA LYS A 569 38.46 31.45 -55.61
C LYS A 569 39.82 32.13 -55.33
N LYS A 570 40.34 32.73 -56.40
CA LYS A 570 41.35 33.81 -56.58
C LYS A 570 42.23 34.28 -55.38
N THR A 571 43.50 33.90 -55.47
CA THR A 571 44.76 34.68 -55.32
C THR A 571 44.90 35.82 -54.29
N LYS A 572 45.84 35.62 -53.34
CA LYS A 572 46.90 36.59 -53.01
C LYS A 572 48.23 35.83 -52.96
N GLU A 573 49.18 36.26 -53.79
CA GLU A 573 50.52 35.66 -53.90
C GLU A 573 51.31 35.91 -52.61
N LEU A 574 51.93 34.86 -52.07
CA LEU A 574 52.89 34.93 -50.96
C LEU A 574 54.25 34.49 -51.49
N THR A 575 55.27 35.28 -51.17
CA THR A 575 56.65 35.12 -51.66
C THR A 575 57.36 33.90 -51.08
N LEU A 576 58.30 33.33 -51.85
CA LEU A 576 59.08 32.11 -51.57
C LEU A 576 59.74 32.07 -50.17
N GLY A 577 60.07 33.24 -49.60
CA GLY A 577 60.66 33.35 -48.26
C GLY A 577 59.73 32.94 -47.11
N ASP A 578 58.42 33.18 -47.25
CA ASP A 578 57.43 32.85 -46.20
C ASP A 578 57.10 31.35 -46.18
N GLN A 579 57.33 30.64 -47.29
CA GLN A 579 57.20 29.19 -47.35
C GLN A 579 58.38 28.48 -46.70
N ALA A 580 59.60 29.01 -46.82
CA ALA A 580 60.80 28.42 -46.22
C ALA A 580 60.80 28.54 -44.68
N ALA A 581 60.24 29.62 -44.11
CA ALA A 581 60.19 29.84 -42.66
C ALA A 581 59.21 28.90 -41.91
N ARG A 582 58.30 28.20 -42.61
CA ARG A 582 57.35 27.27 -42.00
C ARG A 582 57.90 25.86 -41.78
N ILE A 583 58.99 25.50 -42.44
CA ILE A 583 59.58 24.15 -42.36
C ILE A 583 60.32 23.92 -41.03
N HIS A 584 60.75 24.98 -40.34
CA HIS A 584 61.59 24.88 -39.13
C HIS A 584 60.87 25.12 -37.78
N LYS A 585 59.54 25.00 -37.68
CA LYS A 585 58.86 25.06 -36.37
C LYS A 585 58.60 23.66 -35.79
N PRO A 586 59.13 23.32 -34.59
CA PRO A 586 58.76 22.08 -33.92
C PRO A 586 57.31 22.14 -33.41
N LYS A 587 56.59 21.02 -33.47
CA LYS A 587 55.21 20.88 -32.99
C LYS A 587 55.14 21.18 -31.48
N PRO A 588 54.13 21.92 -30.97
CA PRO A 588 54.07 22.28 -29.57
C PRO A 588 53.71 21.08 -28.69
N ASN A 589 54.46 20.93 -27.61
CA ASN A 589 54.33 19.89 -26.61
C ASN A 589 53.06 20.14 -25.75
N ARG A 590 52.25 19.10 -25.53
CA ARG A 590 50.86 19.20 -25.05
C ARG A 590 50.70 19.50 -23.54
N ASP A 591 51.79 19.69 -22.80
CA ASP A 591 51.81 19.72 -21.32
C ASP A 591 52.17 21.10 -20.71
N SER A 592 52.05 22.21 -21.46
CA SER A 592 52.17 23.57 -20.90
C SER A 592 51.20 24.56 -21.55
N ARG A 593 50.54 25.42 -20.74
CA ARG A 593 49.74 26.54 -21.25
C ARG A 593 50.54 27.83 -21.08
N VAL A 594 50.76 28.52 -22.21
CA VAL A 594 51.41 29.82 -22.25
C VAL A 594 50.34 30.88 -22.52
N ARG A 595 50.21 31.87 -21.64
CA ARG A 595 49.39 33.07 -21.88
C ARG A 595 50.31 34.26 -22.11
N ARG A 596 50.07 35.00 -23.20
CA ARG A 596 50.79 36.24 -23.53
C ARG A 596 49.84 37.42 -23.39
N HIS A 597 50.27 38.46 -22.69
CA HIS A 597 49.52 39.71 -22.59
C HIS A 597 49.97 40.70 -23.67
N ALA A 598 49.12 41.67 -23.99
CA ALA A 598 49.27 42.56 -25.15
C ALA A 598 50.53 43.44 -25.15
N ARG A 599 51.30 43.48 -24.05
CA ARG A 599 52.57 44.22 -23.93
C ARG A 599 53.83 43.35 -23.90
N GLY A 600 53.75 42.09 -24.33
CA GLY A 600 54.93 41.28 -24.65
C GLY A 600 55.47 40.40 -23.51
N GLU A 601 54.86 40.43 -22.33
CA GLU A 601 55.18 39.52 -21.24
C GLU A 601 54.40 38.19 -21.38
N ALA A 602 55.05 37.07 -21.02
CA ALA A 602 54.51 35.72 -21.17
C ALA A 602 54.63 34.94 -19.86
N GLU A 603 53.50 34.45 -19.35
CA GLU A 603 53.46 33.55 -18.19
C GLU A 603 53.27 32.10 -18.64
N ILE A 604 54.02 31.18 -18.02
CA ILE A 604 54.00 29.74 -18.31
C ILE A 604 53.56 29.01 -17.05
N THR A 605 52.41 28.35 -17.11
CA THR A 605 51.88 27.53 -16.00
C THR A 605 51.99 26.05 -16.32
N PHE A 606 52.62 25.28 -15.43
CA PHE A 606 52.75 23.82 -15.51
C PHE A 606 51.62 23.12 -14.74
N VAL A 607 51.00 22.11 -15.33
CA VAL A 607 50.02 21.25 -14.65
C VAL A 607 50.69 19.91 -14.32
N PRO A 608 50.92 19.56 -13.04
CA PRO A 608 51.56 18.29 -12.69
C PRO A 608 50.61 17.10 -12.91
N LYS A 609 51.08 16.06 -13.63
CA LYS A 609 50.38 14.77 -13.80
C LYS A 609 50.52 13.89 -12.55
N LYS A 610 49.41 13.35 -12.03
CA LYS A 610 49.43 12.27 -11.02
C LYS A 610 49.87 10.95 -11.68
N LYS A 611 50.78 10.20 -11.04
CA LYS A 611 51.23 8.87 -11.49
C LYS A 611 50.11 7.82 -11.28
N PRO A 612 49.90 6.88 -12.23
CA PRO A 612 48.99 5.76 -12.03
C PRO A 612 49.62 4.69 -11.10
N SER A 613 48.83 4.10 -10.21
CA SER A 613 49.22 2.95 -9.39
C SER A 613 49.36 1.69 -10.26
N LYS A 614 50.42 0.90 -10.02
CA LYS A 614 50.67 -0.37 -10.69
C LYS A 614 49.53 -1.35 -10.35
N ARG A 615 48.82 -1.86 -11.37
CA ARG A 615 48.01 -3.07 -11.28
C ARG A 615 48.94 -4.28 -11.44
N GLU A 616 48.82 -5.25 -10.53
CA GLU A 616 49.46 -6.56 -10.64
C GLU A 616 48.89 -7.30 -11.85
N VAL A 617 49.78 -7.95 -12.60
CA VAL A 617 49.46 -8.74 -13.80
C VAL A 617 49.51 -10.18 -13.35
N GLU A 618 48.35 -10.83 -13.20
CA GLU A 618 48.27 -12.29 -13.16
C GLU A 618 48.56 -12.83 -14.56
N ARG A 619 49.54 -13.74 -14.66
CA ARG A 619 49.80 -14.56 -15.84
C ARG A 619 49.38 -15.98 -15.52
N ASP A 620 48.43 -16.48 -16.31
CA ASP A 620 48.18 -17.90 -16.47
C ASP A 620 49.37 -18.56 -17.18
N GLU A 621 49.88 -19.66 -16.63
CA GLU A 621 50.53 -20.73 -17.41
C GLU A 621 50.43 -22.07 -16.65
N GLU A 622 50.02 -23.10 -17.39
CA GLU A 622 49.80 -24.47 -16.94
C GLU A 622 51.11 -25.26 -16.67
N LYS A 623 50.98 -26.26 -15.77
CA LYS A 623 51.58 -27.62 -15.75
C LYS A 623 52.47 -27.99 -14.55
N GLN A 624 51.97 -29.03 -13.87
CA GLN A 624 52.66 -30.19 -13.30
C GLN A 624 53.62 -30.01 -12.10
N GLY A 625 53.27 -30.71 -11.01
CA GLY A 625 54.21 -31.60 -10.36
C GLY A 625 54.85 -31.14 -9.04
N ARG A 626 54.31 -31.70 -7.95
CA ARG A 626 55.06 -32.32 -6.84
C ARG A 626 55.58 -31.43 -5.68
N ALA A 627 55.12 -31.86 -4.50
CA ALA A 627 55.74 -31.83 -3.17
C ALA A 627 55.89 -30.49 -2.39
N LYS A 628 55.19 -30.46 -1.24
CA LYS A 628 55.50 -29.62 -0.07
C LYS A 628 56.95 -29.85 0.41
N PRO A 629 57.54 -28.85 1.08
CA PRO A 629 57.98 -29.12 2.44
C PRO A 629 57.72 -28.00 3.46
N ARG A 630 57.65 -28.43 4.73
CA ARG A 630 57.68 -27.67 5.98
C ARG A 630 59.10 -27.15 6.29
N ALA A 631 59.22 -25.98 6.90
CA ALA A 631 60.20 -25.60 7.95
C ALA A 631 59.94 -24.13 8.36
N SER A 632 59.41 -23.84 9.56
CA SER A 632 60.11 -23.63 10.83
C SER A 632 61.14 -22.48 10.85
N LYS A 633 60.83 -21.41 11.61
CA LYS A 633 61.73 -20.81 12.61
C LYS A 633 61.02 -19.71 13.43
N GLU A 634 60.95 -19.96 14.73
CA GLU A 634 60.71 -19.00 15.79
C GLU A 634 61.84 -17.96 15.91
N ARG A 635 61.50 -16.77 16.44
CA ARG A 635 62.13 -16.09 17.60
C ARG A 635 61.39 -14.76 17.84
N ARG A 636 60.69 -14.60 18.97
CA ARG A 636 61.05 -13.84 20.20
C ARG A 636 61.27 -12.34 19.94
N SER A 637 60.83 -11.35 20.73
CA SER A 637 60.28 -11.24 22.10
C SER A 637 60.11 -9.73 22.40
N GLY A 638 59.15 -9.37 23.27
CA GLY A 638 59.09 -8.11 24.04
C GLY A 638 58.16 -7.05 23.43
N GLY A 639 57.16 -6.48 24.11
CA GLY A 639 56.88 -6.39 25.54
C GLY A 639 56.60 -4.91 25.87
N ARG A 640 55.33 -4.56 26.15
CA ARG A 640 54.83 -3.41 26.94
C ARG A 640 53.29 -3.44 26.90
N ASN A 641 52.64 -3.98 27.94
CA ASN A 641 52.04 -3.26 29.09
C ASN A 641 50.96 -2.25 28.70
N GLN A 642 49.68 -2.61 28.99
CA GLN A 642 48.82 -2.00 30.03
C GLN A 642 48.03 -0.79 29.49
N PHE A 643 46.74 -0.53 29.77
CA PHE A 643 45.73 -1.08 30.67
C PHE A 643 44.35 -0.48 30.25
N ARG A 644 43.24 -1.17 30.56
CA ARG A 644 41.85 -0.68 30.83
C ARG A 644 41.13 0.13 29.72
N GLY A 645 39.91 -0.18 29.31
CA GLY A 645 38.80 -0.82 30.01
C GLY A 645 37.73 0.23 30.33
N MET A 646 36.68 0.25 29.51
CA MET A 646 35.27 0.39 29.88
C MET A 646 34.44 -0.33 28.82
#